data_AF-A0A2R3N122-F1
#
_entry.id   AF-A0A2R3N122-F1
#
_cell.length_a   1.000
_cell.length_b   1.000
_cell.length_c   1.000
_cell.angle_alpha   90.00
_cell.angle_beta   90.00
_cell.angle_gamma   90.00
#
_symmetry.space_group_name_H-M   'P 1'
#
loop_
_entity.id
_entity.type
_entity.pdbx_description
1 polymer ?
#
loop_
_entity_poly.entity_id
_entity_poly.type
_entity_poly.pdbx_seq_one_letter_code
_entity_poly.pdbx_strand_id
1 'polypeptide(L)'
;MKKIAFVLAAVLIVTGCTGLAQTPAGMAKEAVIRRQEFIDYTLPENQTKLQTQEKSEQTLARHEDYRKFYRDYWQFANQTFREIASEGNWIYSPLSAYLPLSELSYALEDGSAPQADLIRLLRENVPKEYWTELLMKHFQAQGYLTASSIWLSKDYQPNLPFLQKNLTSDIYRIDFAAKDAAQLQMDWVNLWTKGFLKDQVKAEDFKDKVGLFCRLIGTTYIKAAWADDFFSEPAEDVFYGADGREQKVPFLCSRPTKMECCFTDRYQAVRVPLKSGYLLVMLPREGETVDALLQGDALPEAAVSRNWSEKRVILHMPDFTKSSRIELLPVLEKLGYAEIGRPNIGYVNLAGKTKDGREIESFVDRIFQESKIEVKKAGVEAAAYTVVDVCEGAALEPEVPEMVEIFVNRPYLYMIADADGLPSFLGVNRDFAAGRDSGQAPAAKATAGLPPYRYDGTDPYVDAICRYLLKESGDLENEGEVTIPAPVVFYVDESGDEVQVFGNFWLFRYRLEGTTLQLQSGRELPGRFRLKKDGSAYTVTAFDQVSRGRGYEQEIQALCAGKRGVYPSLEAHYQEHDYTGQTDIAYVRKIFIDRYVEKNNLTIRAYQDHGRESAAVEPVKKLRLNDKLYLDTGQFSYLYGCGTMDFSAGMAVAANQIPMRDRQTNFGDCEGQWGLGNRILVVYDGKKHIFEEAK
;
A
#
# COMPACT_ATOMS: atom_id res chain seq x y z
N MET A 1 -64.01 32.32 -38.31
CA MET A 1 -64.29 30.99 -38.89
C MET A 1 -63.02 30.44 -39.52
N LYS A 2 -62.71 29.19 -39.18
CA LYS A 2 -61.43 28.50 -39.32
C LYS A 2 -61.01 28.31 -40.78
N LYS A 3 -59.76 28.64 -41.14
CA LYS A 3 -59.07 28.10 -42.32
C LYS A 3 -58.00 27.14 -41.84
N ILE A 4 -58.22 25.88 -42.18
CA ILE A 4 -57.33 24.74 -41.99
C ILE A 4 -56.24 24.85 -43.07
N ALA A 5 -54.98 24.98 -42.65
CA ALA A 5 -53.83 24.83 -43.51
C ALA A 5 -53.11 23.53 -43.13
N PHE A 6 -53.01 22.64 -44.11
CA PHE A 6 -52.19 21.44 -44.10
C PHE A 6 -50.74 21.80 -43.75
N VAL A 7 -50.18 21.19 -42.71
CA VAL A 7 -48.73 21.09 -42.54
C VAL A 7 -48.39 19.61 -42.61
N LEU A 8 -47.65 19.25 -43.66
CA LEU A 8 -47.02 17.94 -43.80
C LEU A 8 -46.13 17.70 -42.58
N ALA A 9 -46.48 16.71 -41.76
CA ALA A 9 -45.55 16.10 -40.82
C ALA A 9 -44.52 15.31 -41.63
N ALA A 10 -43.39 15.94 -41.94
CA ALA A 10 -42.20 15.24 -42.35
C ALA A 10 -41.71 14.43 -41.13
N VAL A 11 -42.00 13.14 -41.14
CA VAL A 11 -41.38 12.15 -40.26
C VAL A 11 -39.90 12.08 -40.68
N LEU A 12 -39.08 12.92 -40.07
CA LEU A 12 -37.63 12.79 -40.10
C LEU A 12 -37.27 11.67 -39.13
N ILE A 13 -37.16 10.45 -39.69
CA ILE A 13 -36.44 9.35 -39.04
C ILE A 13 -34.98 9.77 -39.02
N VAL A 14 -34.56 10.44 -37.95
CA VAL A 14 -33.15 10.53 -37.59
C VAL A 14 -32.84 9.23 -36.84
N THR A 15 -32.33 8.24 -37.55
CA THR A 15 -31.60 7.11 -36.97
C THR A 15 -30.32 7.63 -36.33
N GLY A 16 -30.46 8.31 -35.20
CA GLY A 16 -29.37 8.43 -34.23
C GLY A 16 -29.43 7.21 -33.33
N CYS A 17 -28.34 6.46 -33.22
CA CYS A 17 -28.20 5.40 -32.23
C CYS A 17 -28.24 6.00 -30.82
N THR A 18 -29.43 6.31 -30.32
CA THR A 18 -29.71 6.46 -28.89
C THR A 18 -29.90 5.05 -28.35
N GLY A 19 -28.81 4.41 -27.92
CA GLY A 19 -28.88 3.13 -27.25
C GLY A 19 -29.60 3.32 -25.91
N LEU A 20 -30.88 2.96 -25.84
CA LEU A 20 -31.46 2.55 -24.57
C LEU A 20 -30.54 1.46 -24.01
N ALA A 21 -30.04 1.63 -22.79
CA ALA A 21 -29.24 0.61 -22.10
C ALA A 21 -29.89 -0.76 -22.34
N GLN A 22 -29.17 -1.66 -23.01
CA GLN A 22 -29.65 -3.02 -23.19
C GLN A 22 -29.84 -3.59 -21.78
N THR A 23 -31.03 -4.14 -21.51
CA THR A 23 -31.30 -4.86 -20.27
C THR A 23 -30.15 -5.86 -20.04
N PRO A 24 -29.63 -6.06 -18.81
CA PRO A 24 -28.80 -7.23 -18.54
C PRO A 24 -29.50 -8.44 -19.17
N ALA A 25 -28.78 -9.16 -20.04
CA ALA A 25 -29.40 -10.12 -20.94
C ALA A 25 -30.18 -11.15 -20.11
N GLY A 26 -31.49 -11.28 -20.35
CA GLY A 26 -32.36 -12.23 -19.63
C GLY A 26 -33.23 -11.64 -18.52
N MET A 27 -33.07 -10.38 -18.11
CA MET A 27 -33.95 -9.78 -17.09
C MET A 27 -35.35 -9.44 -17.66
N ALA A 28 -36.40 -9.86 -16.94
CA ALA A 28 -37.78 -9.56 -17.28
C ALA A 28 -38.10 -8.05 -17.20
N LYS A 29 -38.96 -7.53 -18.09
CA LYS A 29 -39.27 -6.08 -18.14
C LYS A 29 -39.87 -5.57 -16.84
N GLU A 30 -40.68 -6.39 -16.17
CA GLU A 30 -41.36 -6.06 -14.92
C GLU A 30 -40.39 -6.01 -13.73
N ALA A 31 -39.20 -6.60 -13.87
CA ALA A 31 -38.14 -6.54 -12.88
C ALA A 31 -37.34 -5.22 -12.93
N VAL A 32 -37.54 -4.39 -13.96
CA VAL A 32 -36.86 -3.10 -14.11
C VAL A 32 -37.77 -1.98 -13.60
N ILE A 33 -37.44 -1.39 -12.45
CA ILE A 33 -38.25 -0.35 -11.79
C ILE A 33 -37.83 1.05 -12.26
N ARG A 34 -36.53 1.29 -12.45
CA ARG A 34 -35.97 2.56 -12.92
C ARG A 34 -34.64 2.30 -13.62
N ARG A 35 -34.31 3.12 -14.64
CA ARG A 35 -33.01 3.11 -15.32
C ARG A 35 -32.49 4.52 -15.55
N GLN A 36 -31.20 4.68 -15.38
CA GLN A 36 -30.41 5.81 -15.82
C GLN A 36 -30.21 5.75 -17.33
N GLU A 37 -29.95 6.91 -17.91
CA GLU A 37 -29.50 6.99 -19.29
C GLU A 37 -28.06 6.50 -19.37
N PHE A 38 -27.76 5.67 -20.37
CA PHE A 38 -26.41 5.21 -20.65
C PHE A 38 -25.92 5.86 -21.94
N ILE A 39 -24.87 6.67 -21.84
CA ILE A 39 -24.19 7.27 -22.99
C ILE A 39 -22.73 6.82 -22.93
N ASP A 40 -22.30 6.04 -23.91
CA ASP A 40 -20.90 5.64 -24.01
C ASP A 40 -20.07 6.79 -24.58
N TYR A 41 -19.54 7.63 -23.68
CA TYR A 41 -18.71 8.78 -24.05
C TYR A 41 -17.37 8.40 -24.64
N THR A 42 -16.93 7.13 -24.56
CA THR A 42 -15.68 6.71 -25.22
C THR A 42 -15.82 6.57 -26.73
N LEU A 43 -17.05 6.59 -27.26
CA LEU A 43 -17.32 6.55 -28.70
C LEU A 43 -17.19 7.94 -29.32
N PRO A 44 -16.48 8.10 -30.46
CA PRO A 44 -16.28 9.40 -31.11
C PRO A 44 -17.56 10.18 -31.39
N GLU A 45 -18.65 9.50 -31.76
CA GLU A 45 -19.96 10.11 -32.04
C GLU A 45 -20.63 10.75 -30.81
N ASN A 46 -20.26 10.33 -29.60
CA ASN A 46 -20.80 10.86 -28.35
C ASN A 46 -19.91 11.96 -27.73
N GLN A 47 -18.69 12.15 -28.23
CA GLN A 47 -17.75 13.18 -27.71
C GLN A 47 -18.30 14.61 -27.88
N THR A 48 -19.08 14.87 -28.93
CA THR A 48 -19.75 16.18 -29.13
C THR A 48 -20.86 16.46 -28.12
N LYS A 49 -21.43 15.41 -27.50
CA LYS A 49 -22.45 15.56 -26.45
C LYS A 49 -21.84 16.08 -25.16
N LEU A 50 -20.58 15.75 -24.86
CA LEU A 50 -19.85 16.29 -23.69
C LEU A 50 -19.79 17.82 -23.73
N GLN A 51 -19.38 18.38 -24.88
CA GLN A 51 -19.30 19.84 -25.09
C GLN A 51 -20.68 20.53 -25.03
N THR A 52 -21.76 19.80 -25.28
CA THR A 52 -23.13 20.32 -25.23
C THR A 52 -23.68 20.26 -23.80
N GLN A 53 -23.43 19.16 -23.07
CA GLN A 53 -23.79 19.00 -21.66
C GLN A 53 -23.07 20.00 -20.75
N GLU A 54 -21.77 20.23 -20.98
CA GLU A 54 -20.97 21.23 -20.24
C GLU A 54 -21.58 22.65 -20.32
N LYS A 55 -22.28 22.97 -21.42
CA LYS A 55 -22.98 24.25 -21.60
C LYS A 55 -24.39 24.30 -20.99
N SER A 56 -25.06 23.16 -20.85
CA SER A 56 -26.46 23.08 -20.37
C SER A 56 -26.62 22.71 -18.89
N GLU A 57 -25.62 22.11 -18.26
CA GLU A 57 -25.72 21.60 -16.88
C GLU A 57 -25.14 22.57 -15.84
N GLN A 58 -25.75 22.59 -14.66
CA GLN A 58 -25.14 23.20 -13.47
C GLN A 58 -23.96 22.32 -13.07
N THR A 59 -22.75 22.71 -13.47
CA THR A 59 -21.54 22.02 -12.98
C THR A 59 -21.49 22.12 -11.47
N LEU A 60 -20.97 21.07 -10.82
CA LEU A 60 -20.89 21.00 -9.36
C LEU A 60 -20.16 22.23 -8.78
N ALA A 61 -19.12 22.70 -9.47
CA ALA A 61 -18.37 23.91 -9.14
C ALA A 61 -19.18 25.21 -9.10
N ARG A 62 -20.33 25.28 -9.78
CA ARG A 62 -21.21 26.47 -9.82
C ARG A 62 -22.26 26.48 -8.70
N HIS A 63 -22.41 25.39 -7.95
CA HIS A 63 -23.36 25.34 -6.84
C HIS A 63 -22.84 26.12 -5.63
N GLU A 64 -23.71 26.84 -4.93
CA GLU A 64 -23.32 27.69 -3.80
C GLU A 64 -22.63 26.91 -2.65
N ASP A 65 -23.13 25.72 -2.33
CA ASP A 65 -22.54 24.82 -1.34
C ASP A 65 -21.37 23.96 -1.87
N TYR A 66 -20.91 24.17 -3.12
CA TYR A 66 -19.84 23.36 -3.71
C TYR A 66 -18.61 23.26 -2.81
N ARG A 67 -18.19 24.37 -2.19
CA ARG A 67 -17.00 24.37 -1.32
C ARG A 67 -17.16 23.49 -0.08
N LYS A 68 -18.39 23.34 0.43
CA LYS A 68 -18.69 22.42 1.54
C LYS A 68 -18.62 20.99 1.03
N PHE A 69 -19.23 20.72 -0.12
CA PHE A 69 -19.17 19.42 -0.77
C PHE A 69 -17.76 18.98 -1.11
N TYR A 70 -16.98 19.85 -1.73
CA TYR A 70 -15.60 19.62 -2.08
C TYR A 70 -14.79 19.20 -0.85
N ARG A 71 -15.00 19.88 0.28
CA ARG A 71 -14.35 19.55 1.55
C ARG A 71 -14.78 18.19 2.08
N ASP A 72 -16.07 17.92 2.15
CA ASP A 72 -16.60 16.65 2.67
C ASP A 72 -16.17 15.47 1.80
N TYR A 73 -16.21 15.64 0.47
CA TYR A 73 -15.76 14.63 -0.48
C TYR A 73 -14.26 14.37 -0.36
N TRP A 74 -13.43 15.42 -0.23
CA TRP A 74 -12.00 15.25 0.02
C TRP A 74 -11.69 14.64 1.38
N GLN A 75 -12.42 15.00 2.42
CA GLN A 75 -12.31 14.39 3.74
C GLN A 75 -12.62 12.90 3.64
N PHE A 76 -13.74 12.54 3.01
CA PHE A 76 -14.11 11.16 2.73
C PHE A 76 -13.02 10.42 1.96
N ALA A 77 -12.61 10.95 0.81
CA ALA A 77 -11.62 10.32 -0.07
C ALA A 77 -10.27 10.15 0.62
N ASN A 78 -9.80 11.15 1.35
CA ASN A 78 -8.51 11.12 2.04
C ASN A 78 -8.54 10.18 3.24
N GLN A 79 -9.54 10.28 4.12
CA GLN A 79 -9.57 9.46 5.34
C GLN A 79 -9.69 7.96 5.04
N THR A 80 -10.51 7.58 4.05
CA THR A 80 -10.64 6.18 3.64
C THR A 80 -9.37 5.71 2.94
N PHE A 81 -8.82 6.50 2.01
CA PHE A 81 -7.62 6.14 1.29
C PHE A 81 -6.42 5.97 2.23
N ARG A 82 -6.26 6.82 3.24
CA ARG A 82 -5.20 6.73 4.23
C ARG A 82 -5.20 5.40 4.99
N GLU A 83 -6.37 4.94 5.41
CA GLU A 83 -6.51 3.66 6.12
C GLU A 83 -6.31 2.47 5.17
N ILE A 84 -6.84 2.54 3.95
CA ILE A 84 -6.66 1.51 2.90
C ILE A 84 -5.18 1.37 2.53
N ALA A 85 -4.51 2.50 2.31
CA ALA A 85 -3.16 2.58 1.74
C ALA A 85 -2.06 2.37 2.78
N SER A 86 -2.35 1.78 3.94
CA SER A 86 -1.39 1.57 5.03
C SER A 86 -0.18 0.72 4.64
N GLU A 87 -0.36 -0.31 3.81
CA GLU A 87 0.71 -1.20 3.34
C GLU A 87 0.48 -1.67 1.89
N GLY A 88 1.53 -1.91 1.10
CA GLY A 88 1.41 -2.50 -0.24
C GLY A 88 1.05 -1.52 -1.36
N ASN A 89 0.60 -2.00 -2.51
CA ASN A 89 0.15 -1.15 -3.62
C ASN A 89 -1.38 -1.09 -3.64
N TRP A 90 -1.93 0.11 -3.79
CA TRP A 90 -3.38 0.30 -3.79
C TRP A 90 -3.84 1.18 -4.93
N ILE A 91 -5.02 0.82 -5.45
CA ILE A 91 -5.90 1.71 -6.21
C ILE A 91 -7.21 1.75 -5.45
N TYR A 92 -7.80 2.93 -5.33
CA TYR A 92 -9.09 3.13 -4.69
C TYR A 92 -9.84 4.21 -5.47
N SER A 93 -11.07 3.92 -5.86
CA SER A 93 -12.00 4.93 -6.39
C SER A 93 -12.90 5.43 -5.26
N PRO A 94 -12.62 6.60 -4.67
CA PRO A 94 -13.57 7.23 -3.74
C PRO A 94 -14.90 7.52 -4.41
N LEU A 95 -14.91 7.88 -5.70
CA LEU A 95 -16.15 8.16 -6.43
C LEU A 95 -17.06 6.93 -6.45
N SER A 96 -16.54 5.77 -6.87
CA SER A 96 -17.32 4.53 -6.94
C SER A 96 -17.84 4.06 -5.58
N ALA A 97 -17.11 4.32 -4.49
CA ALA A 97 -17.55 4.04 -3.12
C ALA A 97 -18.61 5.04 -2.63
N TYR A 98 -18.44 6.32 -2.95
CA TYR A 98 -19.31 7.40 -2.49
C TYR A 98 -20.75 7.21 -2.96
N LEU A 99 -20.97 6.79 -4.21
CA LEU A 99 -22.32 6.70 -4.80
C LEU A 99 -23.27 5.79 -4.01
N PRO A 100 -22.98 4.49 -3.82
CA PRO A 100 -23.89 3.58 -3.11
C PRO A 100 -23.99 3.92 -1.62
N LEU A 101 -22.92 4.42 -0.98
CA LEU A 101 -22.95 4.82 0.44
C LEU A 101 -23.81 6.08 0.63
N SER A 102 -23.72 7.03 -0.29
CA SER A 102 -24.54 8.24 -0.28
C SER A 102 -26.00 7.88 -0.55
N GLU A 103 -26.30 7.03 -1.52
CA GLU A 103 -27.69 6.57 -1.73
C GLU A 103 -28.24 5.80 -0.54
N LEU A 104 -27.45 4.92 0.09
CA LEU A 104 -27.85 4.24 1.32
C LEU A 104 -28.24 5.24 2.40
N SER A 105 -27.44 6.29 2.60
CA SER A 105 -27.72 7.31 3.60
C SER A 105 -29.03 8.10 3.36
N TYR A 106 -29.46 8.26 2.10
CA TYR A 106 -30.76 8.87 1.77
C TYR A 106 -31.91 7.86 1.84
N ALA A 107 -31.60 6.56 1.70
CA ALA A 107 -32.59 5.49 1.79
C ALA A 107 -32.92 5.12 3.25
N LEU A 108 -31.98 5.29 4.18
CA LEU A 108 -32.20 4.99 5.60
C LEU A 108 -33.18 5.99 6.25
N GLU A 109 -33.85 5.52 7.30
CA GLU A 109 -34.75 6.32 8.11
C GLU A 109 -34.02 7.46 8.83
N ASP A 110 -34.66 8.62 8.85
CA ASP A 110 -34.16 9.83 9.48
C ASP A 110 -33.87 9.62 10.97
N GLY A 111 -32.63 9.87 11.37
CA GLY A 111 -32.19 9.76 12.75
C GLY A 111 -31.76 8.35 13.18
N SER A 112 -31.78 7.37 12.27
CA SER A 112 -31.19 6.06 12.55
C SER A 112 -29.66 6.16 12.71
N ALA A 113 -29.09 5.37 13.62
CA ALA A 113 -27.65 5.33 13.90
C ALA A 113 -26.78 5.10 12.64
N PRO A 114 -27.07 4.12 11.76
CA PRO A 114 -26.31 3.94 10.52
C PRO A 114 -26.42 5.15 9.57
N GLN A 115 -27.56 5.84 9.53
CA GLN A 115 -27.71 7.05 8.71
C GLN A 115 -26.84 8.19 9.25
N ALA A 116 -26.80 8.37 10.57
CA ALA A 116 -25.97 9.38 11.22
C ALA A 116 -24.48 9.19 10.92
N ASP A 117 -24.00 7.93 10.97
CA ASP A 117 -22.61 7.62 10.61
C ASP A 117 -22.32 7.88 9.13
N LEU A 118 -23.23 7.53 8.22
CA LEU A 118 -23.05 7.82 6.80
C LEU A 118 -23.10 9.33 6.50
N ILE A 119 -23.93 10.11 7.19
CA ILE A 119 -23.96 11.57 7.05
C ILE A 119 -22.62 12.16 7.53
N ARG A 120 -22.13 11.75 8.69
CA ARG A 120 -20.82 12.18 9.22
C ARG A 120 -19.66 11.75 8.32
N LEU A 121 -19.78 10.62 7.62
CA LEU A 121 -18.77 10.11 6.70
C LEU A 121 -18.72 10.90 5.38
N LEU A 122 -19.88 11.25 4.82
CA LEU A 122 -20.00 11.64 3.40
C LEU A 122 -20.40 13.10 3.18
N ARG A 123 -21.07 13.72 4.15
CA ARG A 123 -21.77 15.00 3.98
C ARG A 123 -22.07 15.73 5.30
N GLU A 124 -21.07 15.85 6.17
CA GLU A 124 -21.23 16.53 7.47
C GLU A 124 -21.56 18.02 7.32
N ASN A 125 -20.97 18.69 6.32
CA ASN A 125 -21.12 20.12 6.07
C ASN A 125 -22.10 20.43 4.92
N VAL A 126 -22.37 19.46 4.05
CA VAL A 126 -23.26 19.60 2.90
C VAL A 126 -24.74 19.50 3.30
N PRO A 127 -25.65 20.23 2.61
CA PRO A 127 -27.08 20.16 2.87
C PRO A 127 -27.71 18.75 2.73
N LYS A 128 -28.92 18.56 3.28
CA LYS A 128 -29.67 17.28 3.26
C LYS A 128 -30.24 16.92 1.88
N GLU A 129 -30.17 17.81 0.90
CA GLU A 129 -30.65 17.63 -0.46
C GLU A 129 -29.87 16.51 -1.18
N TYR A 130 -30.48 15.88 -2.18
CA TYR A 130 -29.88 14.72 -2.85
C TYR A 130 -28.70 15.10 -3.79
N TRP A 131 -27.49 15.19 -3.23
CA TRP A 131 -26.27 15.61 -3.94
C TRP A 131 -25.64 14.55 -4.86
N THR A 132 -25.96 13.27 -4.67
CA THR A 132 -25.36 12.17 -5.45
C THR A 132 -25.64 12.33 -6.95
N GLU A 133 -26.82 12.80 -7.33
CA GLU A 133 -27.15 13.07 -8.74
C GLU A 133 -26.22 14.11 -9.35
N LEU A 134 -25.99 15.21 -8.63
CA LEU A 134 -25.17 16.31 -9.13
C LEU A 134 -23.71 15.88 -9.29
N LEU A 135 -23.19 15.09 -8.34
CA LEU A 135 -21.86 14.49 -8.44
C LEU A 135 -21.75 13.57 -9.66
N MET A 136 -22.73 12.66 -9.87
CA MET A 136 -22.71 11.76 -11.02
C MET A 136 -22.75 12.53 -12.35
N LYS A 137 -23.64 13.51 -12.48
CA LYS A 137 -23.74 14.36 -13.68
C LYS A 137 -22.46 15.12 -13.96
N HIS A 138 -21.83 15.67 -12.91
CA HIS A 138 -20.56 16.39 -13.01
C HIS A 138 -19.44 15.54 -13.60
N PHE A 139 -19.30 14.29 -13.17
CA PHE A 139 -18.33 13.36 -13.74
C PHE A 139 -18.74 12.84 -15.13
N GLN A 140 -20.03 12.58 -15.37
CA GLN A 140 -20.55 12.16 -16.68
C GLN A 140 -20.30 13.24 -17.75
N ALA A 141 -20.48 14.52 -17.42
CA ALA A 141 -20.15 15.65 -18.30
C ALA A 141 -18.67 15.73 -18.68
N GLN A 142 -17.80 15.05 -17.93
CA GLN A 142 -16.37 14.94 -18.17
C GLN A 142 -15.97 13.62 -18.86
N GLY A 143 -16.95 12.82 -19.31
CA GLY A 143 -16.72 11.58 -20.06
C GLY A 143 -16.58 10.32 -19.22
N TYR A 144 -16.86 10.39 -17.91
CA TYR A 144 -16.88 9.21 -17.06
C TYR A 144 -18.17 8.40 -17.29
N LEU A 145 -18.05 7.07 -17.30
CA LEU A 145 -19.18 6.17 -17.12
C LEU A 145 -19.33 5.91 -15.63
N THR A 146 -20.18 6.72 -14.99
CA THR A 146 -20.44 6.64 -13.55
C THR A 146 -21.91 6.34 -13.32
N ALA A 147 -22.19 5.33 -12.49
CA ALA A 147 -23.56 4.90 -12.18
C ALA A 147 -23.65 4.19 -10.82
N SER A 148 -24.86 4.15 -10.29
CA SER A 148 -25.23 3.31 -9.14
C SER A 148 -26.45 2.44 -9.47
N SER A 149 -26.58 1.28 -8.81
CA SER A 149 -27.77 0.44 -8.88
C SER A 149 -28.18 -0.14 -7.53
N ILE A 150 -29.48 -0.34 -7.36
CA ILE A 150 -30.12 -0.95 -6.20
C ILE A 150 -30.89 -2.19 -6.64
N TRP A 151 -30.48 -3.35 -6.13
CA TRP A 151 -31.06 -4.65 -6.41
C TRP A 151 -31.87 -5.11 -5.21
N LEU A 152 -33.19 -5.21 -5.36
CA LEU A 152 -34.13 -5.48 -4.28
C LEU A 152 -34.74 -6.86 -4.41
N SER A 153 -34.73 -7.63 -3.32
CA SER A 153 -35.31 -8.98 -3.28
C SER A 153 -36.81 -8.96 -3.56
N LYS A 154 -37.28 -9.92 -4.36
CA LYS A 154 -38.71 -10.13 -4.64
C LYS A 154 -39.53 -10.47 -3.38
N ASP A 155 -38.89 -10.97 -2.33
CA ASP A 155 -39.54 -11.45 -1.10
C ASP A 155 -39.86 -10.33 -0.10
N TYR A 156 -39.31 -9.13 -0.32
CA TYR A 156 -39.44 -7.97 0.55
C TYR A 156 -40.30 -6.87 -0.10
N GLN A 157 -40.87 -5.98 0.72
CA GLN A 157 -41.79 -4.91 0.29
C GLN A 157 -41.18 -3.50 0.52
N PRO A 158 -40.13 -3.11 -0.23
CA PRO A 158 -39.53 -1.78 -0.15
C PRO A 158 -40.52 -0.67 -0.50
N ASN A 159 -40.25 0.54 -0.03
CA ASN A 159 -40.99 1.75 -0.40
C ASN A 159 -40.54 2.24 -1.79
N LEU A 160 -40.96 1.54 -2.85
CA LEU A 160 -40.58 1.86 -4.23
C LEU A 160 -40.90 3.32 -4.63
N PRO A 161 -42.08 3.89 -4.29
CA PRO A 161 -42.36 5.29 -4.59
C PRO A 161 -41.36 6.25 -3.95
N PHE A 162 -40.92 5.97 -2.72
CA PHE A 162 -39.89 6.76 -2.06
C PHE A 162 -38.54 6.63 -2.77
N LEU A 163 -38.09 5.41 -3.08
CA LEU A 163 -36.79 5.18 -3.73
C LEU A 163 -36.74 5.82 -5.12
N GLN A 164 -37.81 5.69 -5.92
CA GLN A 164 -37.89 6.28 -7.27
C GLN A 164 -37.93 7.81 -7.24
N LYS A 165 -38.53 8.40 -6.20
CA LYS A 165 -38.66 9.85 -6.05
C LYS A 165 -37.36 10.49 -5.55
N ASN A 166 -36.65 9.83 -4.63
CA ASN A 166 -35.54 10.45 -3.89
C ASN A 166 -34.16 10.01 -4.38
N LEU A 167 -34.04 8.94 -5.16
CA LEU A 167 -32.77 8.39 -5.62
C LEU A 167 -32.67 8.34 -7.14
N THR A 168 -31.44 8.32 -7.65
CA THR A 168 -31.16 8.32 -9.08
C THR A 168 -30.46 7.07 -9.61
N SER A 169 -30.32 6.06 -8.78
CA SER A 169 -29.91 4.71 -9.16
C SER A 169 -30.81 4.00 -10.17
N ASP A 170 -30.23 3.02 -10.86
CA ASP A 170 -31.01 1.94 -11.45
C ASP A 170 -31.67 1.14 -10.33
N ILE A 171 -32.93 0.74 -10.50
CA ILE A 171 -33.64 -0.03 -9.48
C ILE A 171 -34.18 -1.30 -10.11
N TYR A 172 -33.79 -2.44 -9.56
CA TYR A 172 -34.15 -3.77 -10.06
C TYR A 172 -34.80 -4.63 -8.98
N ARG A 173 -35.74 -5.49 -9.38
CA ARG A 173 -36.30 -6.57 -8.56
C ARG A 173 -35.67 -7.90 -8.95
N ILE A 174 -34.98 -8.54 -8.02
CA ILE A 174 -34.24 -9.77 -8.27
C ILE A 174 -34.65 -10.87 -7.30
N ASP A 175 -34.62 -12.11 -7.77
CA ASP A 175 -34.59 -13.28 -6.88
C ASP A 175 -33.12 -13.63 -6.68
N PHE A 176 -32.57 -13.33 -5.51
CA PHE A 176 -31.16 -13.59 -5.21
C PHE A 176 -30.86 -15.09 -5.29
N ALA A 177 -31.82 -15.98 -4.99
CA ALA A 177 -31.58 -17.42 -5.03
C ALA A 177 -31.56 -18.00 -6.47
N ALA A 178 -31.89 -17.20 -7.49
CA ALA A 178 -31.91 -17.66 -8.87
C ALA A 178 -30.49 -17.90 -9.40
N LYS A 179 -30.31 -18.96 -10.20
CA LYS A 179 -28.98 -19.37 -10.72
C LYS A 179 -28.28 -18.29 -11.55
N ASP A 180 -29.05 -17.41 -12.19
CA ASP A 180 -28.60 -16.31 -13.03
C ASP A 180 -28.45 -14.98 -12.28
N ALA A 181 -28.81 -14.92 -10.98
CA ALA A 181 -28.81 -13.68 -10.21
C ALA A 181 -27.43 -13.00 -10.16
N ALA A 182 -26.38 -13.77 -9.92
CA ALA A 182 -25.00 -13.27 -9.95
C ALA A 182 -24.64 -12.72 -11.33
N GLN A 183 -24.99 -13.45 -12.40
CA GLN A 183 -24.67 -13.05 -13.78
C GLN A 183 -25.33 -11.72 -14.16
N LEU A 184 -26.60 -11.50 -13.79
CA LEU A 184 -27.31 -10.25 -14.08
C LEU A 184 -26.59 -9.02 -13.48
N GLN A 185 -26.05 -9.17 -12.27
CA GLN A 185 -25.32 -8.10 -11.58
C GLN A 185 -23.92 -7.90 -12.18
N MET A 186 -23.23 -8.99 -12.52
CA MET A 186 -21.95 -8.94 -13.23
C MET A 186 -22.08 -8.27 -14.59
N ASP A 187 -23.14 -8.56 -15.35
CA ASP A 187 -23.42 -7.96 -16.64
C ASP A 187 -23.67 -6.46 -16.51
N TRP A 188 -24.39 -6.03 -15.47
CA TRP A 188 -24.59 -4.62 -15.16
C TRP A 188 -23.26 -3.92 -14.85
N VAL A 189 -22.40 -4.52 -14.01
CA VAL A 189 -21.07 -3.97 -13.73
C VAL A 189 -20.25 -3.87 -15.02
N ASN A 190 -20.20 -4.94 -15.81
CA ASN A 190 -19.45 -4.97 -17.06
C ASN A 190 -19.96 -3.97 -18.09
N LEU A 191 -21.27 -3.70 -18.15
CA LEU A 191 -21.82 -2.66 -19.01
C LEU A 191 -21.24 -1.28 -18.63
N TRP A 192 -21.33 -0.91 -17.35
CA TRP A 192 -20.89 0.39 -16.85
C TRP A 192 -19.37 0.54 -16.77
N THR A 193 -18.62 -0.58 -16.83
CA THR A 193 -17.15 -0.57 -16.90
C THR A 193 -16.59 -0.98 -18.25
N LYS A 194 -17.43 -1.08 -19.30
CA LYS A 194 -17.04 -1.56 -20.64
C LYS A 194 -16.27 -2.90 -20.66
N GLY A 195 -16.55 -3.77 -19.69
CA GLY A 195 -15.86 -5.04 -19.50
C GLY A 195 -14.40 -4.92 -19.01
N PHE A 196 -13.95 -3.72 -18.64
CA PHE A 196 -12.58 -3.51 -18.15
C PHE A 196 -12.26 -4.24 -16.85
N LEU A 197 -13.29 -4.51 -16.03
CA LEU A 197 -13.21 -5.29 -14.79
C LEU A 197 -13.64 -6.76 -14.98
N LYS A 198 -13.84 -7.24 -16.22
CA LYS A 198 -14.43 -8.56 -16.48
C LYS A 198 -13.66 -9.72 -15.84
N ASP A 199 -12.34 -9.62 -15.76
CA ASP A 199 -11.49 -10.67 -15.19
C ASP A 199 -11.37 -10.56 -13.65
N GLN A 200 -11.72 -9.40 -13.08
CA GLN A 200 -11.65 -9.11 -11.65
C GLN A 200 -12.96 -9.48 -10.94
N VAL A 201 -14.09 -9.22 -11.59
CA VAL A 201 -15.42 -9.44 -11.06
C VAL A 201 -15.81 -10.92 -11.22
N LYS A 202 -16.06 -11.61 -10.10
CA LYS A 202 -16.38 -13.04 -10.10
C LYS A 202 -17.77 -13.33 -9.54
N ALA A 203 -18.36 -14.46 -9.92
CA ALA A 203 -19.69 -14.85 -9.44
C ALA A 203 -19.75 -14.99 -7.92
N GLU A 204 -18.63 -15.39 -7.29
CA GLU A 204 -18.50 -15.51 -5.83
C GLU A 204 -18.69 -14.16 -5.11
N ASP A 205 -18.40 -13.04 -5.77
CA ASP A 205 -18.61 -11.70 -5.21
C ASP A 205 -20.09 -11.38 -5.02
N PHE A 206 -20.96 -12.05 -5.79
CA PHE A 206 -22.41 -11.90 -5.74
C PHE A 206 -23.10 -13.03 -5.00
N LYS A 207 -22.35 -14.00 -4.45
CA LYS A 207 -22.90 -15.15 -3.74
C LYS A 207 -23.88 -14.71 -2.65
N ASP A 208 -25.05 -15.32 -2.67
CA ASP A 208 -26.15 -14.92 -1.80
C ASP A 208 -25.92 -15.39 -0.37
N LYS A 209 -26.35 -14.56 0.57
CA LYS A 209 -26.43 -14.89 2.00
C LYS A 209 -27.89 -15.05 2.38
N VAL A 210 -28.16 -15.92 3.35
CA VAL A 210 -29.51 -16.07 3.91
C VAL A 210 -29.98 -14.71 4.42
N GLY A 211 -31.14 -14.25 3.95
CA GLY A 211 -31.70 -12.96 4.34
C GLY A 211 -31.23 -11.75 3.51
N LEU A 212 -30.43 -11.94 2.46
CA LEU A 212 -30.06 -10.83 1.56
C LEU A 212 -31.30 -10.25 0.86
N PHE A 213 -31.64 -9.00 1.17
CA PHE A 213 -32.79 -8.32 0.59
C PHE A 213 -32.43 -7.13 -0.32
N CYS A 214 -31.22 -6.60 -0.19
CA CYS A 214 -30.77 -5.44 -0.95
C CYS A 214 -29.28 -5.53 -1.26
N ARG A 215 -28.89 -5.19 -2.49
CA ARG A 215 -27.49 -4.94 -2.88
C ARG A 215 -27.40 -3.62 -3.62
N LEU A 216 -26.51 -2.74 -3.15
CA LEU A 216 -26.19 -1.48 -3.82
C LEU A 216 -24.82 -1.63 -4.50
N ILE A 217 -24.71 -1.19 -5.76
CA ILE A 217 -23.47 -1.30 -6.54
C ILE A 217 -23.19 0.05 -7.19
N GLY A 218 -22.04 0.64 -6.86
CA GLY A 218 -21.50 1.81 -7.56
C GLY A 218 -20.42 1.38 -8.55
N THR A 219 -20.38 2.04 -9.71
CA THR A 219 -19.33 1.86 -10.72
C THR A 219 -18.87 3.20 -11.25
N THR A 220 -17.56 3.32 -11.44
CA THR A 220 -16.92 4.45 -12.13
C THR A 220 -15.90 3.90 -13.12
N TYR A 221 -16.00 4.31 -14.38
CA TYR A 221 -15.03 4.01 -15.42
C TYR A 221 -14.67 5.28 -16.18
N ILE A 222 -13.38 5.45 -16.44
CA ILE A 222 -12.86 6.51 -17.30
C ILE A 222 -11.83 5.91 -18.25
N LYS A 223 -11.93 6.35 -19.50
CA LYS A 223 -10.91 6.17 -20.53
C LYS A 223 -10.48 7.54 -21.00
N ALA A 224 -9.28 7.96 -20.63
CA ALA A 224 -8.78 9.31 -20.88
C ALA A 224 -7.43 9.25 -21.59
N ALA A 225 -7.39 9.76 -22.82
CA ALA A 225 -6.14 10.01 -23.52
C ALA A 225 -5.37 11.16 -22.84
N TRP A 226 -4.05 11.16 -22.98
CA TRP A 226 -3.25 12.36 -22.69
C TRP A 226 -3.75 13.54 -23.53
N ALA A 227 -3.60 14.76 -23.01
CA ALA A 227 -4.00 15.97 -23.73
C ALA A 227 -3.26 16.09 -25.08
N ASP A 228 -1.97 15.72 -25.08
CA ASP A 228 -1.09 15.68 -26.25
C ASP A 228 -0.37 14.32 -26.32
N ASP A 229 0.05 13.91 -27.52
CA ASP A 229 0.96 12.76 -27.67
C ASP A 229 2.39 13.21 -27.37
N PHE A 230 2.80 13.01 -26.11
CA PHE A 230 4.14 13.36 -25.66
C PHE A 230 5.00 12.18 -25.22
N PHE A 231 4.44 10.99 -24.96
CA PHE A 231 5.21 9.84 -24.51
C PHE A 231 5.80 9.03 -25.67
N SER A 232 7.04 8.59 -25.51
CA SER A 232 7.69 7.62 -26.40
C SER A 232 7.14 6.20 -26.19
N GLU A 233 7.57 5.26 -27.04
CA GLU A 233 7.42 3.84 -26.71
C GLU A 233 8.08 3.52 -25.36
N PRO A 234 7.49 2.63 -24.54
CA PRO A 234 8.08 2.26 -23.27
C PRO A 234 9.45 1.59 -23.46
N ALA A 235 10.42 1.96 -22.62
CA ALA A 235 11.74 1.34 -22.57
C ALA A 235 12.01 0.81 -21.15
N GLU A 236 12.78 -0.26 -21.01
CA GLU A 236 13.14 -0.76 -19.68
C GLU A 236 13.99 0.26 -18.91
N ASP A 237 13.62 0.52 -17.66
CA ASP A 237 14.38 1.33 -16.72
C ASP A 237 14.20 0.76 -15.29
N VAL A 238 14.92 1.31 -14.33
CA VAL A 238 14.95 0.83 -12.95
C VAL A 238 13.98 1.64 -12.09
N PHE A 239 13.05 0.94 -11.45
CA PHE A 239 12.29 1.44 -10.31
C PHE A 239 12.91 0.92 -9.01
N TYR A 240 13.19 1.82 -8.08
CA TYR A 240 13.68 1.50 -6.75
C TYR A 240 12.50 1.28 -5.81
N GLY A 241 12.25 0.04 -5.40
CA GLY A 241 11.16 -0.32 -4.50
C GLY A 241 11.30 0.32 -3.13
N ALA A 242 10.23 0.27 -2.32
CA ALA A 242 10.25 0.76 -0.94
C ALA A 242 11.28 0.02 -0.05
N ASP A 243 11.67 -1.20 -0.41
CA ASP A 243 12.73 -1.98 0.25
C ASP A 243 14.13 -1.68 -0.32
N GLY A 244 14.25 -0.70 -1.23
CA GLY A 244 15.49 -0.30 -1.88
C GLY A 244 15.94 -1.23 -3.01
N ARG A 245 15.19 -2.30 -3.33
CA ARG A 245 15.55 -3.21 -4.42
C ARG A 245 15.28 -2.59 -5.77
N GLU A 246 16.17 -2.86 -6.70
CA GLU A 246 16.01 -2.50 -8.11
C GLU A 246 15.02 -3.41 -8.81
N GLN A 247 14.13 -2.81 -9.59
CA GLN A 247 13.06 -3.50 -10.31
C GLN A 247 13.05 -2.98 -11.74
N LYS A 248 13.41 -3.84 -12.69
CA LYS A 248 13.38 -3.47 -14.11
C LYS A 248 11.93 -3.49 -14.59
N VAL A 249 11.43 -2.33 -15.02
CA VAL A 249 10.06 -2.16 -15.50
C VAL A 249 10.05 -1.24 -16.72
N PRO A 250 9.03 -1.33 -17.58
CA PRO A 250 8.90 -0.39 -18.69
C PRO A 250 8.58 1.02 -18.17
N PHE A 251 9.28 2.02 -18.69
CA PHE A 251 9.06 3.44 -18.43
C PHE A 251 8.64 4.16 -19.71
N LEU A 252 7.63 5.01 -19.59
CA LEU A 252 7.29 6.05 -20.55
C LEU A 252 8.21 7.24 -20.36
N CYS A 253 8.69 7.83 -21.45
CA CYS A 253 9.48 9.07 -21.44
C CYS A 253 8.78 10.14 -22.28
N SER A 254 8.51 11.31 -21.71
CA SER A 254 7.87 12.40 -22.46
C SER A 254 8.90 13.24 -23.22
N ARG A 255 8.54 13.70 -24.42
CA ARG A 255 9.21 14.88 -25.01
C ARG A 255 9.01 16.10 -24.09
N PRO A 256 9.88 17.13 -24.15
CA PRO A 256 9.70 18.34 -23.35
C PRO A 256 8.31 18.96 -23.57
N THR A 257 7.49 18.94 -22.53
CA THR A 257 6.06 19.32 -22.60
C THR A 257 5.71 20.24 -21.45
N LYS A 258 4.78 21.18 -21.67
CA LYS A 258 4.32 22.07 -20.60
C LYS A 258 3.46 21.27 -19.62
N MET A 259 3.87 21.24 -18.36
CA MET A 259 3.12 20.59 -17.28
C MET A 259 3.15 21.48 -16.04
N GLU A 260 2.10 21.40 -15.21
CA GLU A 260 2.11 22.05 -13.91
C GLU A 260 2.91 21.21 -12.92
N CYS A 261 3.86 21.84 -12.23
CA CYS A 261 4.66 21.23 -11.18
C CYS A 261 4.53 21.99 -9.86
N CYS A 262 4.59 21.24 -8.76
CA CYS A 262 4.67 21.76 -7.41
C CYS A 262 5.88 21.13 -6.71
N PHE A 263 6.81 21.96 -6.24
CA PHE A 263 7.98 21.53 -5.49
C PHE A 263 7.90 22.11 -4.08
N THR A 264 7.94 21.23 -3.08
CA THR A 264 7.94 21.58 -1.66
C THR A 264 9.10 20.87 -0.97
N ASP A 265 9.30 21.15 0.32
CA ASP A 265 10.29 20.41 1.12
C ASP A 265 9.90 18.95 1.35
N ARG A 266 8.60 18.61 1.22
CA ARG A 266 8.06 17.28 1.50
C ARG A 266 7.91 16.41 0.26
N TYR A 267 7.48 17.01 -0.84
CA TYR A 267 7.19 16.30 -2.08
C TYR A 267 7.47 17.15 -3.32
N GLN A 268 7.67 16.47 -4.45
CA GLN A 268 7.55 17.03 -5.79
C GLN A 268 6.33 16.40 -6.46
N ALA A 269 5.50 17.21 -7.12
CA ALA A 269 4.32 16.72 -7.82
C ALA A 269 4.22 17.30 -9.22
N VAL A 270 3.67 16.51 -10.15
CA VAL A 270 3.40 16.90 -11.53
C VAL A 270 1.96 16.54 -11.90
N ARG A 271 1.27 17.46 -12.55
CA ARG A 271 -0.03 17.19 -13.19
C ARG A 271 0.21 16.88 -14.66
N VAL A 272 0.03 15.61 -15.00
CA VAL A 272 0.11 15.10 -16.35
C VAL A 272 -1.26 15.31 -17.01
N PRO A 273 -1.37 16.18 -18.02
CA PRO A 273 -2.68 16.61 -18.53
C PRO A 273 -3.36 15.48 -19.32
N LEU A 274 -4.62 15.22 -18.98
CA LEU A 274 -5.52 14.35 -19.74
C LEU A 274 -6.45 15.23 -20.60
N LYS A 275 -7.11 14.64 -21.61
CA LYS A 275 -8.17 15.35 -22.35
C LYS A 275 -9.31 15.84 -21.46
N SER A 276 -9.52 15.16 -20.33
CA SER A 276 -10.49 15.51 -19.30
C SER A 276 -9.82 15.30 -17.94
N GLY A 277 -9.55 16.39 -17.22
CA GLY A 277 -8.84 16.37 -15.93
C GLY A 277 -7.33 16.13 -16.05
N TYR A 278 -6.74 15.51 -15.04
CA TYR A 278 -5.29 15.23 -15.00
C TYR A 278 -4.96 14.00 -14.16
N LEU A 279 -3.81 13.39 -14.45
CA LEU A 279 -3.12 12.46 -13.56
C LEU A 279 -2.10 13.25 -12.74
N LEU A 280 -2.31 13.35 -11.43
CA LEU A 280 -1.31 13.87 -10.51
C LEU A 280 -0.39 12.74 -10.09
N VAL A 281 0.92 12.95 -10.21
CA VAL A 281 1.97 12.07 -9.69
C VAL A 281 2.73 12.84 -8.63
N MET A 282 2.81 12.29 -7.41
CA MET A 282 3.45 12.92 -6.25
C MET A 282 4.54 12.00 -5.70
N LEU A 283 5.76 12.51 -5.70
CA LEU A 283 6.94 11.82 -5.19
C LEU A 283 7.41 12.47 -3.90
N PRO A 284 7.68 11.68 -2.84
CA PRO A 284 8.40 12.17 -1.68
C PRO A 284 9.76 12.79 -2.08
N ARG A 285 10.14 13.86 -1.39
CA ARG A 285 11.51 14.41 -1.42
C ARG A 285 12.45 13.49 -0.64
N GLU A 286 13.74 13.70 -0.82
CA GLU A 286 14.76 13.02 -0.01
C GLU A 286 14.48 13.32 1.47
N GLY A 287 14.39 12.27 2.31
CA GLY A 287 13.95 12.44 3.70
C GLY A 287 12.53 11.94 3.99
N GLU A 288 11.66 11.93 3.00
CA GLU A 288 10.23 11.65 3.15
C GLU A 288 9.83 10.30 2.54
N THR A 289 8.72 9.73 3.02
CA THR A 289 8.15 8.49 2.49
C THR A 289 6.72 8.69 2.03
N VAL A 290 6.22 7.81 1.16
CA VAL A 290 4.80 7.83 0.80
C VAL A 290 3.89 7.65 2.03
N ASP A 291 4.34 6.92 3.04
CA ASP A 291 3.60 6.73 4.29
C ASP A 291 3.51 8.04 5.10
N ALA A 292 4.59 8.82 5.16
CA ALA A 292 4.59 10.13 5.82
C ALA A 292 3.71 11.15 5.08
N LEU A 293 3.67 11.09 3.74
CA LEU A 293 2.77 11.91 2.93
C LEU A 293 1.30 11.50 3.13
N LEU A 294 1.02 10.19 3.17
CA LEU A 294 -0.32 9.64 3.44
C LEU A 294 -0.80 9.97 4.86
N GLN A 295 0.06 9.90 5.87
CA GLN A 295 -0.35 10.27 7.23
C GLN A 295 -0.55 11.79 7.42
N GLY A 296 -0.04 12.61 6.50
CA GLY A 296 -0.41 14.01 6.38
C GLY A 296 -1.62 14.22 5.46
N ASP A 297 -1.91 15.47 5.15
CA ASP A 297 -2.94 15.85 4.17
C ASP A 297 -2.33 16.24 2.82
N ALA A 298 -1.21 15.61 2.44
CA ALA A 298 -0.41 16.03 1.29
C ALA A 298 -1.20 16.05 -0.04
N LEU A 299 -2.07 15.05 -0.28
CA LEU A 299 -2.92 14.99 -1.47
C LEU A 299 -3.98 16.11 -1.49
N PRO A 300 -4.81 16.29 -0.44
CA PRO A 300 -5.69 17.44 -0.32
C PRO A 300 -4.97 18.80 -0.41
N GLU A 301 -3.83 18.95 0.26
CA GLU A 301 -2.99 20.17 0.23
C GLU A 301 -2.53 20.48 -1.20
N ALA A 302 -2.03 19.47 -1.93
CA ALA A 302 -1.60 19.63 -3.31
C ALA A 302 -2.76 19.97 -4.24
N ALA A 303 -3.96 19.44 -4.00
CA ALA A 303 -5.14 19.72 -4.82
C ALA A 303 -5.54 21.20 -4.78
N VAL A 304 -5.45 21.84 -3.61
CA VAL A 304 -5.84 23.26 -3.41
C VAL A 304 -4.67 24.25 -3.40
N SER A 305 -3.44 23.76 -3.52
CA SER A 305 -2.22 24.58 -3.48
C SER A 305 -2.22 25.64 -4.58
N ARG A 306 -1.65 26.81 -4.26
CA ARG A 306 -1.34 27.87 -5.24
C ARG A 306 0.11 27.82 -5.74
N ASN A 307 0.89 26.88 -5.24
CA ASN A 307 2.32 26.74 -5.56
C ASN A 307 2.56 25.90 -6.82
N TRP A 308 1.55 25.76 -7.68
CA TRP A 308 1.70 25.14 -8.99
C TRP A 308 2.28 26.15 -9.97
N SER A 309 3.27 25.73 -10.74
CA SER A 309 3.89 26.54 -11.78
C SER A 309 4.05 25.72 -13.06
N GLU A 310 3.81 26.34 -14.20
CA GLU A 310 4.04 25.71 -15.51
C GLU A 310 5.55 25.60 -15.75
N LYS A 311 6.02 24.39 -16.09
CA LYS A 311 7.41 24.08 -16.42
C LYS A 311 7.46 23.29 -17.73
N ARG A 312 8.61 23.31 -18.43
CA ARG A 312 8.86 22.38 -19.54
C ARG A 312 9.44 21.09 -18.98
N VAL A 313 8.63 20.04 -18.92
CA VAL A 313 8.97 18.78 -18.24
C VAL A 313 9.35 17.68 -19.23
N ILE A 314 10.44 16.98 -18.93
CA ILE A 314 10.68 15.60 -19.40
C ILE A 314 10.31 14.67 -18.24
N LEU A 315 9.26 13.88 -18.42
CA LEU A 315 8.73 12.98 -17.41
C LEU A 315 9.08 11.54 -17.76
N HIS A 316 9.74 10.86 -16.84
CA HIS A 316 10.00 9.43 -16.88
C HIS A 316 9.10 8.75 -15.85
N MET A 317 8.14 7.93 -16.29
CA MET A 317 7.23 7.25 -15.37
C MET A 317 6.92 5.81 -15.78
N PRO A 318 6.66 4.90 -14.82
CA PRO A 318 6.32 3.52 -15.14
C PRO A 318 5.10 3.42 -16.07
N ASP A 319 5.21 2.56 -17.08
CA ASP A 319 4.07 1.98 -17.80
C ASP A 319 3.56 0.80 -16.96
N PHE A 320 2.31 0.84 -16.52
CA PHE A 320 1.81 -0.19 -15.61
C PHE A 320 0.32 -0.49 -15.74
N THR A 321 -0.01 -1.70 -15.29
CA THR A 321 -1.37 -2.20 -15.10
C THR A 321 -1.44 -2.76 -13.69
N LYS A 322 -2.39 -2.30 -12.88
CA LYS A 322 -2.60 -2.81 -11.52
C LYS A 322 -4.08 -2.97 -11.22
N SER A 323 -4.38 -3.86 -10.28
CA SER A 323 -5.71 -4.07 -9.73
C SER A 323 -5.66 -4.22 -8.22
N SER A 324 -6.73 -3.83 -7.55
CA SER A 324 -6.87 -3.90 -6.10
C SER A 324 -8.28 -4.30 -5.70
N ARG A 325 -8.35 -5.04 -4.60
CA ARG A 325 -9.57 -5.58 -4.04
C ARG A 325 -9.70 -5.12 -2.58
N ILE A 326 -10.74 -4.32 -2.28
CA ILE A 326 -10.90 -3.67 -0.98
C ILE A 326 -12.24 -4.08 -0.35
N GLU A 327 -12.20 -4.49 0.92
CA GLU A 327 -13.37 -4.62 1.77
C GLU A 327 -13.44 -3.38 2.70
N LEU A 328 -14.37 -2.48 2.42
CA LEU A 328 -14.43 -1.15 3.02
C LEU A 328 -15.10 -1.15 4.40
N LEU A 329 -15.98 -2.09 4.72
CA LEU A 329 -16.69 -2.06 6.00
C LEU A 329 -15.74 -2.09 7.22
N PRO A 330 -14.73 -2.99 7.28
CA PRO A 330 -13.74 -2.97 8.35
C PRO A 330 -12.90 -1.68 8.39
N VAL A 331 -12.65 -1.06 7.23
CA VAL A 331 -11.96 0.24 7.14
C VAL A 331 -12.81 1.34 7.79
N LEU A 332 -14.11 1.38 7.48
CA LEU A 332 -15.04 2.35 8.05
C LEU A 332 -15.21 2.15 9.57
N GLU A 333 -15.27 0.90 10.05
CA GLU A 333 -15.33 0.58 11.47
C GLU A 333 -14.13 1.12 12.25
N LYS A 334 -12.91 0.93 11.73
CA LYS A 334 -11.68 1.48 12.33
C LYS A 334 -11.66 3.01 12.37
N LEU A 335 -12.23 3.64 11.35
CA LEU A 335 -12.41 5.10 11.30
C LEU A 335 -13.55 5.59 12.21
N GLY A 336 -14.21 4.69 12.94
CA GLY A 336 -15.23 5.01 13.92
C GLY A 336 -16.65 5.09 13.37
N TYR A 337 -16.92 4.52 12.19
CA TYR A 337 -18.25 4.47 11.55
C TYR A 337 -18.91 3.09 11.73
N ALA A 338 -18.85 2.56 12.95
CA ALA A 338 -19.24 1.18 13.24
C ALA A 338 -20.76 0.94 13.18
N GLU A 339 -21.61 1.98 13.27
CA GLU A 339 -23.06 1.80 13.25
C GLU A 339 -23.56 1.38 11.86
N ILE A 340 -22.77 1.62 10.79
CA ILE A 340 -23.09 1.19 9.42
C ILE A 340 -23.27 -0.33 9.33
N GLY A 341 -22.41 -1.09 10.03
CA GLY A 341 -22.42 -2.55 10.04
C GLY A 341 -23.29 -3.18 11.13
N ARG A 342 -23.90 -2.37 12.01
CA ARG A 342 -24.68 -2.87 13.15
C ARG A 342 -26.14 -3.12 12.79
N PRO A 343 -26.78 -4.15 13.37
CA PRO A 343 -28.22 -4.37 13.25
C PRO A 343 -29.03 -3.14 13.68
N ASN A 344 -29.96 -2.71 12.82
CA ASN A 344 -30.85 -1.58 13.06
C ASN A 344 -32.18 -1.72 12.28
N ILE A 345 -33.24 -1.07 12.74
CA ILE A 345 -34.57 -1.06 12.11
C ILE A 345 -34.74 0.01 11.02
N GLY A 346 -33.81 0.97 10.92
CA GLY A 346 -33.87 2.12 10.01
C GLY A 346 -33.78 1.81 8.52
N TYR A 347 -33.80 0.54 8.12
CA TYR A 347 -33.77 0.09 6.72
C TYR A 347 -35.17 -0.03 6.10
N VAL A 348 -36.21 0.50 6.76
CA VAL A 348 -37.63 0.31 6.38
C VAL A 348 -37.94 0.68 4.92
N ASN A 349 -37.28 1.68 4.32
CA ASN A 349 -37.51 2.02 2.92
C ASN A 349 -36.96 0.97 1.94
N LEU A 350 -35.95 0.19 2.35
CA LEU A 350 -35.29 -0.86 1.55
C LEU A 350 -35.82 -2.26 1.87
N ALA A 351 -36.04 -2.58 3.13
CA ALA A 351 -36.53 -3.88 3.58
C ALA A 351 -38.07 -3.95 3.60
N GLY A 352 -38.74 -2.81 3.78
CA GLY A 352 -40.16 -2.79 4.11
C GLY A 352 -40.45 -3.24 5.53
N LYS A 353 -41.69 -3.70 5.74
CA LYS A 353 -42.15 -4.29 6.99
C LYS A 353 -42.55 -5.75 6.74
N THR A 354 -42.51 -6.55 7.79
CA THR A 354 -43.09 -7.90 7.80
C THR A 354 -44.60 -7.85 7.49
N LYS A 355 -45.21 -8.99 7.15
CA LYS A 355 -46.65 -9.07 6.82
C LYS A 355 -47.56 -8.59 7.95
N ASP A 356 -47.09 -8.74 9.18
CA ASP A 356 -47.69 -8.33 10.44
C ASP A 356 -47.30 -6.91 10.88
N GLY A 357 -46.62 -6.14 10.00
CA GLY A 357 -46.36 -4.71 10.17
C GLY A 357 -45.17 -4.36 11.07
N ARG A 358 -44.36 -5.35 11.48
CA ARG A 358 -43.11 -5.11 12.25
C ARG A 358 -41.97 -4.70 11.33
N GLU A 359 -41.15 -3.77 11.78
CA GLU A 359 -39.90 -3.40 11.13
C GLU A 359 -38.90 -4.56 11.15
N ILE A 360 -38.06 -4.60 10.12
CA ILE A 360 -37.10 -5.68 9.90
C ILE A 360 -35.73 -5.15 10.29
N GLU A 361 -35.18 -5.71 11.37
CA GLU A 361 -33.80 -5.44 11.75
C GLU A 361 -32.86 -5.93 10.66
N SER A 362 -31.99 -5.03 10.19
CA SER A 362 -31.12 -5.20 9.03
C SER A 362 -29.77 -4.54 9.30
N PHE A 363 -28.75 -4.89 8.53
CA PHE A 363 -27.41 -4.31 8.63
C PHE A 363 -26.68 -4.38 7.28
N VAL A 364 -25.63 -3.56 7.12
CA VAL A 364 -24.70 -3.72 6.00
C VAL A 364 -23.74 -4.86 6.32
N ASP A 365 -23.88 -5.98 5.61
CA ASP A 365 -23.03 -7.15 5.82
C ASP A 365 -21.61 -6.98 5.23
N ARG A 366 -21.51 -6.31 4.07
CA ARG A 366 -20.23 -6.09 3.39
C ARG A 366 -20.29 -4.90 2.45
N ILE A 367 -19.18 -4.17 2.36
CA ILE A 367 -18.93 -3.15 1.33
C ILE A 367 -17.67 -3.57 0.60
N PHE A 368 -17.77 -3.80 -0.71
CA PHE A 368 -16.72 -4.42 -1.49
C PHE A 368 -16.44 -3.61 -2.77
N GLN A 369 -15.16 -3.36 -3.06
CA GLN A 369 -14.73 -2.61 -4.23
C GLN A 369 -13.57 -3.31 -4.93
N GLU A 370 -13.74 -3.53 -6.23
CA GLU A 370 -12.66 -3.88 -7.15
C GLU A 370 -12.26 -2.64 -7.94
N SER A 371 -10.98 -2.47 -8.20
CA SER A 371 -10.46 -1.37 -9.00
C SER A 371 -9.32 -1.84 -9.87
N LYS A 372 -9.23 -1.32 -11.09
CA LYS A 372 -8.17 -1.59 -12.05
C LYS A 372 -7.75 -0.27 -12.69
N ILE A 373 -6.45 -0.08 -12.90
CA ILE A 373 -5.89 1.06 -13.62
C ILE A 373 -4.89 0.56 -14.65
N GLU A 374 -4.87 1.22 -15.80
CA GLU A 374 -3.86 1.06 -16.84
C GLU A 374 -3.32 2.42 -17.22
N VAL A 375 -2.00 2.61 -17.06
CA VAL A 375 -1.29 3.82 -17.47
C VAL A 375 -0.32 3.42 -18.57
N LYS A 376 -0.61 3.86 -19.80
CA LYS A 376 0.10 3.47 -21.03
C LYS A 376 0.46 4.70 -21.86
N LYS A 377 1.27 4.51 -22.90
CA LYS A 377 1.65 5.58 -23.84
C LYS A 377 0.47 6.39 -24.37
N ALA A 378 -0.66 5.74 -24.71
CA ALA A 378 -1.82 6.41 -25.30
C ALA A 378 -2.68 7.21 -24.31
N GLY A 379 -2.47 7.03 -23.00
CA GLY A 379 -3.31 7.58 -21.96
C GLY A 379 -3.61 6.57 -20.87
N VAL A 380 -4.66 6.88 -20.13
CA VAL A 380 -5.41 5.93 -19.32
C VAL A 380 -6.44 5.26 -20.25
N GLU A 381 -6.00 4.17 -20.92
CA GLU A 381 -6.60 3.33 -22.00
C GLU A 381 -6.94 3.99 -23.40
N ALA A 382 -6.68 3.31 -24.54
CA ALA A 382 -6.16 3.87 -25.83
C ALA A 382 -7.02 4.07 -27.14
N ALA A 383 -6.59 4.97 -28.07
CA ALA A 383 -6.65 4.97 -29.58
C ALA A 383 -5.82 6.16 -30.21
N ALA A 384 -5.28 6.06 -31.46
CA ALA A 384 -4.26 6.99 -32.05
C ALA A 384 -4.52 7.45 -33.53
N TYR A 385 -4.03 8.66 -33.93
CA TYR A 385 -3.71 9.05 -35.32
C TYR A 385 -2.66 10.19 -35.38
N THR A 386 -1.98 10.36 -36.52
CA THR A 386 -0.84 11.27 -36.72
C THR A 386 -1.09 12.31 -37.82
N VAL A 387 -0.69 13.56 -37.59
CA VAL A 387 -0.33 14.55 -38.63
C VAL A 387 0.84 15.39 -38.08
N VAL A 388 1.89 15.59 -38.87
CA VAL A 388 3.02 16.49 -38.57
C VAL A 388 3.06 17.55 -39.65
N ASP A 389 2.85 18.81 -39.26
CA ASP A 389 3.15 19.97 -40.09
C ASP A 389 4.31 20.75 -39.46
N VAL A 390 5.32 21.06 -40.27
CA VAL A 390 6.45 21.93 -39.91
C VAL A 390 6.19 23.30 -40.52
N CYS A 391 6.23 24.35 -39.71
CA CYS A 391 6.20 25.74 -40.19
C CYS A 391 7.29 26.57 -39.48
N GLU A 392 8.02 27.37 -40.25
CA GLU A 392 8.90 28.43 -39.74
C GLU A 392 8.11 29.71 -39.44
N GLY A 393 8.57 30.46 -38.43
CA GLY A 393 8.13 31.85 -38.21
C GLY A 393 8.69 32.43 -36.93
N ALA A 394 9.52 33.47 -37.07
CA ALA A 394 10.13 34.21 -35.97
C ALA A 394 9.14 35.22 -35.34
N ALA A 395 9.08 35.30 -34.01
CA ALA A 395 8.81 36.53 -33.24
C ALA A 395 8.91 36.30 -31.72
N LEU A 396 9.57 37.27 -31.03
CA LEU A 396 9.65 37.54 -29.58
C LEU A 396 10.03 36.35 -28.69
N GLU A 397 11.23 36.37 -28.09
CA GLU A 397 11.62 35.45 -27.01
C GLU A 397 10.62 35.58 -25.85
N PRO A 398 9.71 34.61 -25.65
CA PRO A 398 8.99 34.49 -24.39
C PRO A 398 10.02 34.03 -23.35
N GLU A 399 9.85 34.39 -22.07
CA GLU A 399 10.60 33.71 -21.00
C GLU A 399 10.48 32.20 -21.21
N VAL A 400 11.59 31.55 -21.58
CA VAL A 400 11.60 30.12 -21.85
C VAL A 400 11.36 29.44 -20.51
N PRO A 401 10.22 28.73 -20.31
CA PRO A 401 9.96 28.11 -19.03
C PRO A 401 11.09 27.13 -18.71
N GLU A 402 11.55 27.16 -17.46
CA GLU A 402 12.61 26.30 -16.95
C GLU A 402 12.36 24.84 -17.34
N MET A 403 13.39 24.20 -17.89
CA MET A 403 13.36 22.79 -18.28
C MET A 403 13.66 21.93 -17.05
N VAL A 404 12.75 21.03 -16.71
CA VAL A 404 12.87 20.15 -15.54
C VAL A 404 12.71 18.70 -15.98
N GLU A 405 13.54 17.83 -15.44
CA GLU A 405 13.43 16.39 -15.66
C GLU A 405 12.93 15.72 -14.38
N ILE A 406 11.90 14.89 -14.49
CA ILE A 406 11.26 14.22 -13.35
C ILE A 406 11.29 12.71 -13.57
N PHE A 407 12.01 12.01 -12.69
CA PHE A 407 12.05 10.55 -12.65
C PHE A 407 11.11 10.02 -11.58
N VAL A 408 10.09 9.26 -12.01
CA VAL A 408 9.14 8.54 -11.15
C VAL A 408 9.66 7.13 -10.88
N ASN A 409 10.89 7.03 -10.39
CA ASN A 409 11.62 5.77 -10.21
C ASN A 409 11.72 5.31 -8.76
N ARG A 410 10.82 5.78 -7.89
CA ARG A 410 10.75 5.44 -6.47
C ARG A 410 9.29 5.50 -5.99
N PRO A 411 8.96 5.02 -4.77
CA PRO A 411 7.58 5.01 -4.30
C PRO A 411 6.88 6.35 -4.45
N TYR A 412 5.65 6.33 -4.95
CA TYR A 412 4.89 7.54 -5.26
C TYR A 412 3.39 7.36 -5.02
N LEU A 413 2.72 8.49 -4.78
CA LEU A 413 1.26 8.59 -4.77
C LEU A 413 0.80 9.09 -6.14
N TYR A 414 -0.38 8.66 -6.56
CA TYR A 414 -1.01 9.18 -7.76
C TYR A 414 -2.51 9.37 -7.57
N MET A 415 -3.07 10.27 -8.36
CA MET A 415 -4.48 10.59 -8.34
C MET A 415 -4.95 10.89 -9.77
N ILE A 416 -6.04 10.26 -10.19
CA ILE A 416 -6.82 10.76 -11.33
C ILE A 416 -7.85 11.71 -10.74
N ALA A 417 -7.80 12.96 -11.19
CA ALA A 417 -8.74 13.98 -10.79
C ALA A 417 -9.37 14.63 -12.00
N ASP A 418 -10.55 15.17 -11.77
CA ASP A 418 -11.27 16.00 -12.71
C ASP A 418 -10.60 17.39 -12.84
N ALA A 419 -11.13 18.25 -13.71
CA ALA A 419 -10.53 19.59 -13.93
C ALA A 419 -10.56 20.49 -12.68
N ASP A 420 -11.52 20.29 -11.78
CA ASP A 420 -11.69 21.04 -10.54
C ASP A 420 -10.87 20.44 -9.36
N GLY A 421 -10.17 19.32 -9.59
CA GLY A 421 -9.36 18.63 -8.60
C GLY A 421 -10.15 17.75 -7.63
N LEU A 422 -11.33 17.26 -8.01
CA LEU A 422 -12.03 16.19 -7.31
C LEU A 422 -11.43 14.83 -7.70
N PRO A 423 -11.01 14.00 -6.74
CA PRO A 423 -10.41 12.70 -7.03
C PRO A 423 -11.46 11.69 -7.49
N SER A 424 -11.22 11.04 -8.62
CA SER A 424 -11.98 9.86 -9.06
C SER A 424 -11.27 8.56 -8.73
N PHE A 425 -9.93 8.56 -8.77
CA PHE A 425 -9.07 7.46 -8.35
C PHE A 425 -7.88 7.99 -7.55
N LEU A 426 -7.50 7.27 -6.50
CA LEU A 426 -6.31 7.48 -5.69
C LEU A 426 -5.49 6.19 -5.69
N GLY A 427 -4.17 6.31 -5.64
CA GLY A 427 -3.34 5.13 -5.54
C GLY A 427 -1.93 5.40 -5.06
N VAL A 428 -1.26 4.31 -4.70
CA VAL A 428 0.11 4.28 -4.21
C VAL A 428 0.85 3.12 -4.85
N ASN A 429 2.00 3.42 -5.42
CA ASN A 429 2.94 2.43 -5.95
C ASN A 429 4.20 2.47 -5.10
N ARG A 430 4.38 1.43 -4.28
CA ARG A 430 5.59 1.13 -3.49
C ARG A 430 6.53 0.18 -4.22
N ASP A 431 6.00 -0.66 -5.11
CA ASP A 431 6.70 -1.80 -5.71
C ASP A 431 6.04 -2.29 -7.02
N PHE A 432 6.82 -2.88 -7.92
CA PHE A 432 6.43 -3.49 -9.20
C PHE A 432 6.97 -4.93 -9.41
N ALA A 433 7.70 -5.50 -8.45
CA ALA A 433 8.24 -6.86 -8.56
C ALA A 433 7.11 -7.90 -8.58
N ALA A 434 7.19 -8.83 -9.53
CA ALA A 434 6.19 -9.89 -9.72
C ALA A 434 6.09 -10.78 -8.47
N GLY A 435 4.89 -10.81 -7.86
CA GLY A 435 4.61 -11.55 -6.63
C GLY A 435 3.96 -10.71 -5.52
N ARG A 436 3.97 -9.37 -5.63
CA ARG A 436 3.22 -8.43 -4.76
C ARG A 436 1.99 -7.79 -5.42
N ASP A 437 1.64 -8.18 -6.65
CA ASP A 437 0.55 -7.61 -7.47
C ASP A 437 -0.87 -8.14 -7.15
N SER A 438 -1.10 -8.62 -5.93
CA SER A 438 -2.45 -8.86 -5.43
C SER A 438 -2.66 -8.05 -4.16
N GLY A 439 -3.26 -6.87 -4.33
CA GLY A 439 -3.86 -6.09 -3.26
C GLY A 439 -5.05 -6.83 -2.66
N GLN A 440 -4.76 -7.86 -1.85
CA GLN A 440 -5.65 -8.23 -0.75
C GLN A 440 -5.42 -7.22 0.35
N ALA A 441 -6.48 -6.50 0.73
CA ALA A 441 -6.44 -5.71 1.93
C ALA A 441 -6.14 -6.70 3.04
N PRO A 442 -5.34 -6.37 4.05
CA PRO A 442 -5.19 -7.27 5.17
C PRO A 442 -6.60 -7.48 5.74
N ALA A 443 -7.18 -8.65 5.44
CA ALA A 443 -7.97 -9.34 6.44
C ALA A 443 -7.06 -9.29 7.66
N ALA A 444 -7.52 -8.63 8.72
CA ALA A 444 -6.81 -8.62 9.97
C ALA A 444 -6.52 -10.09 10.32
N LYS A 445 -5.32 -10.56 9.99
CA LYS A 445 -4.78 -11.76 10.58
C LYS A 445 -4.58 -11.33 12.03
N ALA A 446 -5.56 -11.66 12.86
CA ALA A 446 -5.29 -11.97 14.24
C ALA A 446 -3.99 -12.77 14.26
N THR A 447 -3.01 -12.27 15.00
CA THR A 447 -1.64 -12.75 15.09
C THR A 447 -1.65 -14.25 15.39
N ALA A 448 -1.58 -15.08 14.35
CA ALA A 448 -1.45 -16.51 14.50
C ALA A 448 0.06 -16.83 14.58
N GLY A 449 0.60 -16.79 15.81
CA GLY A 449 1.93 -17.26 16.18
C GLY A 449 3.13 -16.40 15.74
N LEU A 450 4.16 -16.35 16.59
CA LEU A 450 5.48 -15.86 16.19
C LEU A 450 6.18 -16.94 15.33
N PRO A 451 6.72 -16.62 14.14
CA PRO A 451 7.48 -17.60 13.35
C PRO A 451 8.72 -18.10 14.12
N PRO A 452 9.10 -19.38 14.00
CA PRO A 452 10.35 -19.87 14.60
C PRO A 452 11.56 -19.09 14.09
N TYR A 453 12.51 -18.80 14.97
CA TYR A 453 13.73 -18.10 14.58
C TYR A 453 14.54 -18.91 13.56
N ARG A 454 15.02 -18.24 12.52
CA ARG A 454 16.01 -18.76 11.58
C ARG A 454 17.09 -17.71 11.39
N TYR A 455 18.35 -18.12 11.50
CA TYR A 455 19.46 -17.22 11.22
C TYR A 455 19.44 -16.82 9.74
N ASP A 456 19.49 -15.52 9.48
CA ASP A 456 19.34 -14.93 8.16
C ASP A 456 20.68 -14.43 7.57
N GLY A 457 21.74 -14.43 8.38
CA GLY A 457 23.07 -13.99 7.98
C GLY A 457 23.83 -14.99 7.12
N THR A 458 25.09 -14.65 6.83
CA THR A 458 25.97 -15.43 5.94
C THR A 458 27.02 -16.24 6.71
N ASP A 459 27.06 -16.17 8.04
CA ASP A 459 28.02 -16.92 8.84
C ASP A 459 27.63 -18.38 9.04
N PRO A 460 28.37 -19.32 8.41
CA PRO A 460 28.00 -20.72 8.45
C PRO A 460 28.27 -21.35 9.83
N TYR A 461 29.15 -20.76 10.64
CA TYR A 461 29.40 -21.18 12.02
C TYR A 461 28.28 -20.71 12.93
N VAL A 462 27.89 -19.43 12.82
CA VAL A 462 26.76 -18.87 13.57
C VAL A 462 25.44 -19.57 13.21
N ASP A 463 25.21 -19.87 11.92
CA ASP A 463 24.06 -20.66 11.46
C ASP A 463 24.01 -22.03 12.15
N ALA A 464 25.11 -22.79 12.07
CA ALA A 464 25.21 -24.12 12.66
C ALA A 464 24.99 -24.10 14.18
N ILE A 465 25.55 -23.10 14.87
CA ILE A 465 25.40 -22.90 16.30
C ILE A 465 23.94 -22.54 16.65
N CYS A 466 23.32 -21.60 15.94
CA CYS A 466 21.91 -21.24 16.17
C CYS A 466 20.99 -22.44 15.97
N ARG A 467 21.19 -23.22 14.90
CA ARG A 467 20.42 -24.44 14.64
C ARG A 467 20.60 -25.48 15.76
N TYR A 468 21.82 -25.68 16.24
CA TYR A 468 22.09 -26.60 17.34
C TYR A 468 21.42 -26.13 18.64
N LEU A 469 21.58 -24.86 19.01
CA LEU A 469 21.03 -24.31 20.25
C LEU A 469 19.50 -24.39 20.31
N LEU A 470 18.81 -24.08 19.20
CA LEU A 470 17.35 -24.16 19.11
C LEU A 470 16.84 -25.61 19.16
N LYS A 471 17.60 -26.54 18.55
CA LYS A 471 17.28 -27.97 18.60
C LYS A 471 17.40 -28.50 20.03
N GLU A 472 18.48 -28.19 20.73
CA GLU A 472 18.71 -28.65 22.12
C GLU A 472 17.77 -28.00 23.14
N SER A 473 17.25 -26.80 22.87
CA SER A 473 16.22 -26.19 23.72
C SER A 473 14.82 -26.75 23.49
N GLY A 474 14.61 -27.55 22.43
CA GLY A 474 13.29 -28.09 22.05
C GLY A 474 12.37 -27.06 21.39
N ASP A 475 12.88 -25.90 20.98
CA ASP A 475 12.10 -24.79 20.45
C ASP A 475 11.98 -24.82 18.92
N LEU A 476 11.19 -25.76 18.40
CA LEU A 476 10.87 -25.76 16.98
C LEU A 476 9.46 -25.29 16.63
N GLU A 477 8.45 -25.42 17.50
CA GLU A 477 7.05 -25.08 17.17
C GLU A 477 6.25 -24.79 18.46
N ASN A 478 6.31 -23.57 19.00
CA ASN A 478 5.48 -23.16 20.15
C ASN A 478 4.62 -21.93 19.78
N GLU A 479 3.29 -22.08 19.79
CA GLU A 479 2.37 -21.00 19.44
C GLU A 479 2.52 -19.81 20.42
N GLY A 480 2.82 -18.62 19.88
CA GLY A 480 2.88 -17.36 20.64
C GLY A 480 4.20 -17.08 21.36
N GLU A 481 5.19 -17.97 21.27
CA GLU A 481 6.53 -17.79 21.82
C GLU A 481 7.62 -17.97 20.76
N VAL A 482 8.74 -17.26 20.93
CA VAL A 482 9.93 -17.44 20.08
C VAL A 482 11.18 -17.45 20.93
N THR A 483 12.10 -18.36 20.61
CA THR A 483 13.46 -18.33 21.16
C THR A 483 14.39 -17.72 20.12
N ILE A 484 15.04 -16.62 20.48
CA ILE A 484 16.00 -15.90 19.63
C ILE A 484 17.40 -16.08 20.25
N PRO A 485 18.32 -16.80 19.59
CA PRO A 485 19.71 -16.88 20.02
C PRO A 485 20.42 -15.53 19.88
N ALA A 486 21.42 -15.28 20.72
CA ALA A 486 22.33 -14.12 20.62
C ALA A 486 23.76 -14.59 20.88
N PRO A 487 24.40 -15.26 19.91
CA PRO A 487 25.76 -15.78 20.04
C PRO A 487 26.78 -14.64 19.99
N VAL A 488 27.64 -14.53 21.01
CA VAL A 488 28.78 -13.60 21.02
C VAL A 488 30.05 -14.41 20.72
N VAL A 489 30.53 -14.35 19.48
CA VAL A 489 31.70 -15.11 19.06
C VAL A 489 32.97 -14.33 19.38
N PHE A 490 33.83 -14.89 20.23
CA PHE A 490 35.10 -14.27 20.61
C PHE A 490 36.23 -14.64 19.65
N TYR A 491 36.29 -15.91 19.26
CA TYR A 491 37.39 -16.43 18.47
C TYR A 491 37.00 -17.69 17.70
N VAL A 492 37.51 -17.83 16.48
CA VAL A 492 37.35 -19.02 15.63
C VAL A 492 38.73 -19.56 15.29
N ASP A 493 38.95 -20.85 15.56
CA ASP A 493 40.16 -21.57 15.19
C ASP A 493 39.83 -22.64 14.14
N GLU A 494 40.36 -22.42 12.93
CA GLU A 494 40.20 -23.29 11.76
C GLU A 494 41.45 -24.15 11.49
N SER A 495 42.45 -24.15 12.38
CA SER A 495 43.74 -24.80 12.14
C SER A 495 43.71 -26.34 12.25
N GLY A 496 42.64 -26.91 12.80
CA GLY A 496 42.47 -28.35 12.99
C GLY A 496 41.40 -28.97 12.09
N ASP A 497 41.19 -30.29 12.23
CA ASP A 497 40.18 -31.05 11.47
C ASP A 497 38.73 -30.64 11.81
N GLU A 498 38.51 -30.09 13.00
CA GLU A 498 37.26 -29.46 13.42
C GLU A 498 37.48 -27.97 13.67
N VAL A 499 36.57 -27.15 13.16
CA VAL A 499 36.54 -25.72 13.46
C VAL A 499 36.08 -25.53 14.90
N GLN A 500 36.83 -24.75 15.68
CA GLN A 500 36.52 -24.45 17.07
C GLN A 500 36.04 -23.00 17.20
N VAL A 501 34.81 -22.82 17.67
CA VAL A 501 34.20 -21.49 17.87
C VAL A 501 34.04 -21.23 19.36
N PHE A 502 34.83 -20.30 19.88
CA PHE A 502 34.82 -19.86 21.28
C PHE A 502 33.90 -18.66 21.40
N GLY A 503 33.00 -18.67 22.37
CA GLY A 503 32.06 -17.57 22.57
C GLY A 503 31.18 -17.72 23.79
N ASN A 504 30.41 -16.67 24.04
CA ASN A 504 29.34 -16.69 25.00
C ASN A 504 27.99 -16.74 24.26
N PHE A 505 27.28 -17.86 24.38
CA PHE A 505 26.09 -18.12 23.58
C PHE A 505 24.83 -17.95 24.41
N TRP A 506 23.94 -17.05 24.01
CA TRP A 506 22.71 -16.79 24.75
C TRP A 506 21.47 -17.28 24.00
N LEU A 507 20.47 -17.71 24.76
CA LEU A 507 19.13 -18.03 24.29
C LEU A 507 18.11 -17.19 25.07
N PHE A 508 17.31 -16.40 24.36
CA PHE A 508 16.24 -15.60 24.95
C PHE A 508 14.90 -16.05 24.41
N ARG A 509 14.00 -16.48 25.31
CA ARG A 509 12.64 -16.88 24.98
C ARG A 509 11.68 -15.75 25.27
N TYR A 510 10.89 -15.37 24.28
CA TYR A 510 9.92 -14.29 24.36
C TYR A 510 8.51 -14.79 24.15
N ARG A 511 7.56 -14.08 24.74
CA ARG A 511 6.13 -14.13 24.38
C ARG A 511 5.73 -12.78 23.79
N LEU A 512 4.91 -12.79 22.75
CA LEU A 512 4.36 -11.55 22.21
C LEU A 512 3.21 -11.05 23.07
N GLU A 513 3.31 -9.80 23.54
CA GLU A 513 2.20 -9.06 24.16
C GLU A 513 2.01 -7.73 23.43
N GLY A 514 0.91 -7.62 22.69
CA GLY A 514 0.69 -6.48 21.78
C GLY A 514 1.80 -6.42 20.72
N THR A 515 2.60 -5.35 20.75
CA THR A 515 3.77 -5.14 19.86
C THR A 515 5.10 -5.29 20.60
N THR A 516 5.10 -5.88 21.80
CA THR A 516 6.29 -6.02 22.65
C THR A 516 6.64 -7.48 22.88
N LEU A 517 7.91 -7.84 22.68
CA LEU A 517 8.44 -9.15 23.06
C LEU A 517 8.78 -9.17 24.55
N GLN A 518 7.98 -9.86 25.35
CA GLN A 518 8.17 -10.03 26.79
C GLN A 518 9.10 -11.21 27.07
N LEU A 519 10.26 -10.95 27.69
CA LEU A 519 11.21 -11.99 28.05
C LEU A 519 10.59 -12.94 29.08
N GLN A 520 10.50 -14.23 28.71
CA GLN A 520 10.04 -15.30 29.59
C GLN A 520 11.21 -15.98 30.30
N SER A 521 12.31 -16.23 29.56
CA SER A 521 13.51 -16.85 30.12
C SER A 521 14.75 -16.50 29.30
N GLY A 522 15.89 -16.34 29.96
CA GLY A 522 17.20 -16.22 29.33
C GLY A 522 18.15 -17.30 29.84
N ARG A 523 18.94 -17.90 28.94
CA ARG A 523 19.97 -18.89 29.29
C ARG A 523 21.30 -18.48 28.66
N GLU A 524 22.34 -18.43 29.49
CA GLU A 524 23.72 -18.26 29.03
C GLU A 524 24.41 -19.63 28.92
N LEU A 525 25.20 -19.78 27.87
CA LEU A 525 25.97 -20.98 27.55
C LEU A 525 27.38 -20.56 27.12
N PRO A 526 28.28 -20.20 28.05
CA PRO A 526 29.66 -19.89 27.70
C PRO A 526 30.40 -21.19 27.36
N GLY A 527 31.22 -21.18 26.32
CA GLY A 527 32.06 -22.33 26.00
C GLY A 527 32.56 -22.37 24.56
N ARG A 528 32.88 -23.58 24.10
CA ARG A 528 33.43 -23.80 22.76
C ARG A 528 32.60 -24.80 21.98
N PHE A 529 32.12 -24.39 20.81
CA PHE A 529 31.57 -25.32 19.82
C PHE A 529 32.67 -25.92 18.97
N ARG A 530 32.56 -27.21 18.68
CA ARG A 530 33.35 -27.91 17.67
C ARG A 530 32.44 -28.22 16.49
N LEU A 531 32.87 -27.84 15.30
CA LEU A 531 32.10 -27.95 14.08
C LEU A 531 32.89 -28.70 13.03
N LYS A 532 32.21 -29.57 12.30
CA LYS A 532 32.76 -30.24 11.14
C LYS A 532 32.04 -29.79 9.88
N LYS A 533 32.81 -29.59 8.83
CA LYS A 533 32.28 -29.25 7.51
C LYS A 533 31.51 -30.45 6.94
N ASP A 534 30.30 -30.19 6.48
CA ASP A 534 29.42 -31.16 5.83
C ASP A 534 28.86 -30.54 4.54
N GLY A 535 29.48 -30.89 3.41
CA GLY A 535 29.20 -30.24 2.12
C GLY A 535 29.53 -28.74 2.14
N SER A 536 28.51 -27.90 1.87
CA SER A 536 28.59 -26.43 1.92
C SER A 536 28.22 -25.85 3.30
N ALA A 537 27.82 -26.68 4.26
CA ALA A 537 27.39 -26.26 5.59
C ALA A 537 28.34 -26.77 6.69
N TYR A 538 28.08 -26.39 7.93
CA TYR A 538 28.73 -26.93 9.12
C TYR A 538 27.70 -27.54 10.06
N THR A 539 28.13 -28.57 10.78
CA THR A 539 27.35 -29.24 11.81
C THR A 539 28.14 -29.25 13.11
N VAL A 540 27.48 -28.93 14.22
CA VAL A 540 28.07 -29.00 15.56
C VAL A 540 28.28 -30.48 15.93
N THR A 541 29.52 -30.85 16.22
CA THR A 541 29.89 -32.20 16.68
C THR A 541 29.97 -32.29 18.20
N ALA A 542 30.31 -31.20 18.87
CA ALA A 542 30.34 -31.12 20.32
C ALA A 542 30.22 -29.67 20.82
N PHE A 543 29.75 -29.52 22.06
CA PHE A 543 29.77 -28.26 22.80
C PHE A 543 30.44 -28.47 24.15
N ASP A 544 31.62 -27.87 24.33
CA ASP A 544 32.37 -27.89 25.57
C ASP A 544 31.91 -26.69 26.42
N GLN A 545 30.79 -26.86 27.13
CA GLN A 545 30.19 -25.82 27.96
C GLN A 545 30.98 -25.62 29.27
N VAL A 546 31.17 -24.36 29.66
CA VAL A 546 31.75 -23.95 30.94
C VAL A 546 30.63 -23.78 31.99
N SER A 547 30.86 -24.31 33.19
CA SER A 547 29.90 -24.25 34.31
C SER A 547 30.00 -22.93 35.08
N ARG A 548 28.87 -22.24 35.32
CA ARG A 548 28.76 -21.00 36.13
C ARG A 548 29.05 -21.16 37.65
N GLY A 549 29.71 -22.23 38.05
CA GLY A 549 29.92 -22.61 39.45
C GLY A 549 31.31 -22.29 39.99
N ARG A 550 31.65 -22.88 41.15
CA ARG A 550 33.03 -22.88 41.67
C ARG A 550 33.93 -23.62 40.68
N GLY A 551 34.76 -22.90 39.94
CA GLY A 551 35.63 -23.44 38.90
C GLY A 551 35.54 -22.71 37.55
N TYR A 552 34.58 -21.78 37.37
CA TYR A 552 34.37 -21.03 36.11
C TYR A 552 35.67 -20.50 35.48
N GLU A 553 36.50 -19.81 36.26
CA GLU A 553 37.78 -19.27 35.81
C GLU A 553 38.77 -20.37 35.39
N GLN A 554 38.86 -21.46 36.17
CA GLN A 554 39.76 -22.58 35.89
C GLN A 554 39.34 -23.36 34.64
N GLU A 555 38.03 -23.53 34.43
CA GLU A 555 37.47 -24.16 33.24
C GLU A 555 37.72 -23.30 31.99
N ILE A 556 37.57 -21.97 32.07
CA ILE A 556 37.93 -21.05 30.97
C ILE A 556 39.42 -21.11 30.68
N GLN A 557 40.29 -21.10 31.70
CA GLN A 557 41.73 -21.21 31.55
C GLN A 557 42.11 -22.52 30.83
N ALA A 558 41.51 -23.64 31.24
CA ALA A 558 41.69 -24.92 30.59
C ALA A 558 41.18 -24.93 29.14
N LEU A 559 40.02 -24.32 28.89
CA LEU A 559 39.41 -24.22 27.56
C LEU A 559 40.28 -23.40 26.60
N CYS A 560 40.92 -22.33 27.10
CA CYS A 560 41.76 -21.42 26.33
C CYS A 560 43.24 -21.86 26.25
N ALA A 561 43.63 -22.94 26.94
CA ALA A 561 45.02 -23.38 27.03
C ALA A 561 45.62 -23.67 25.63
N GLY A 562 46.80 -23.11 25.37
CA GLY A 562 47.55 -23.35 24.13
C GLY A 562 47.23 -22.42 22.96
N LYS A 563 46.27 -21.51 23.08
CA LYS A 563 45.93 -20.52 22.03
C LYS A 563 46.83 -19.28 22.10
N ARG A 564 48.11 -19.43 21.73
CA ARG A 564 49.11 -18.33 21.73
C ARG A 564 48.77 -17.28 20.66
N GLY A 565 48.66 -16.02 21.05
CA GLY A 565 48.37 -14.87 20.16
C GLY A 565 47.01 -14.19 20.37
N VAL A 566 46.07 -14.86 21.07
CA VAL A 566 44.73 -14.34 21.46
C VAL A 566 44.55 -14.38 22.99
N TYR A 567 45.61 -14.73 23.71
CA TYR A 567 45.66 -14.82 25.17
C TYR A 567 46.47 -13.65 25.74
N PRO A 568 46.06 -12.97 26.83
CA PRO A 568 44.96 -13.30 27.75
C PRO A 568 43.56 -12.75 27.39
N SER A 569 43.36 -12.16 26.21
CA SER A 569 42.09 -11.47 25.91
C SER A 569 40.88 -12.40 25.85
N LEU A 570 41.02 -13.64 25.39
CA LEU A 570 39.90 -14.59 25.35
C LEU A 570 39.33 -14.90 26.74
N GLU A 571 40.19 -15.07 27.76
CA GLU A 571 39.77 -15.28 29.15
C GLU A 571 39.05 -14.04 29.71
N ALA A 572 39.54 -12.84 29.38
CA ALA A 572 38.90 -11.59 29.79
C ALA A 572 37.49 -11.42 29.21
N HIS A 573 37.26 -11.82 27.94
CA HIS A 573 35.93 -11.74 27.31
C HIS A 573 34.90 -12.66 27.97
N TYR A 574 35.31 -13.81 28.52
CA TYR A 574 34.40 -14.65 29.30
C TYR A 574 34.11 -14.09 30.70
N GLN A 575 34.97 -13.24 31.24
CA GLN A 575 34.81 -12.66 32.59
C GLN A 575 34.01 -11.35 32.59
N GLU A 576 33.43 -10.95 31.46
CA GLU A 576 32.52 -9.81 31.37
C GLU A 576 31.12 -10.23 31.88
N HIS A 577 30.78 -9.82 33.12
CA HIS A 577 29.59 -10.31 33.85
C HIS A 577 28.37 -9.37 33.78
N ASP A 578 28.42 -8.26 33.02
CA ASP A 578 27.34 -7.28 32.97
C ASP A 578 26.45 -7.46 31.73
N TYR A 579 25.15 -7.61 31.95
CA TYR A 579 24.12 -7.78 30.92
C TYR A 579 23.06 -6.67 31.00
N THR A 580 23.31 -5.63 31.80
CA THR A 580 22.32 -4.62 32.20
C THR A 580 22.39 -3.31 31.41
N GLY A 581 23.37 -3.16 30.51
CA GLY A 581 23.42 -2.12 29.47
C GLY A 581 24.86 -1.80 29.01
N GLN A 582 25.02 -1.44 27.72
CA GLN A 582 26.29 -1.15 27.00
C GLN A 582 27.28 -2.31 26.76
N THR A 583 26.94 -3.55 27.12
CA THR A 583 27.79 -4.72 26.86
C THR A 583 27.56 -5.35 25.49
N ASP A 584 28.53 -6.15 25.01
CA ASP A 584 28.48 -6.76 23.68
C ASP A 584 27.23 -7.63 23.48
N ILE A 585 26.79 -8.33 24.53
CA ILE A 585 25.56 -9.14 24.48
C ILE A 585 24.30 -8.28 24.27
N ALA A 586 24.20 -7.11 24.90
CA ALA A 586 23.04 -6.24 24.70
C ALA A 586 22.95 -5.76 23.25
N TYR A 587 24.12 -5.45 22.65
CA TYR A 587 24.22 -5.10 21.25
C TYR A 587 23.82 -6.26 20.32
N VAL A 588 24.43 -7.44 20.50
CA VAL A 588 24.15 -8.64 19.69
C VAL A 588 22.67 -9.01 19.77
N ARG A 589 22.10 -9.04 20.98
CA ARG A 589 20.68 -9.36 21.23
C ARG A 589 19.75 -8.43 20.44
N LYS A 590 20.03 -7.12 20.48
CA LYS A 590 19.22 -6.11 19.77
C LYS A 590 19.26 -6.30 18.27
N ILE A 591 20.44 -6.53 17.69
CA ILE A 591 20.59 -6.78 16.25
C ILE A 591 19.87 -8.07 15.83
N PHE A 592 19.98 -9.14 16.61
CA PHE A 592 19.31 -10.41 16.29
C PHE A 592 17.78 -10.30 16.39
N ILE A 593 17.24 -9.53 17.33
CA ILE A 593 15.80 -9.23 17.41
C ILE A 593 15.37 -8.41 16.20
N ASP A 594 16.08 -7.34 15.85
CA ASP A 594 15.71 -6.49 14.73
C ASP A 594 15.73 -7.26 13.40
N ARG A 595 16.80 -8.05 13.15
CA ARG A 595 16.86 -8.93 11.96
C ARG A 595 15.74 -9.95 11.93
N TYR A 596 15.36 -10.54 13.08
CA TYR A 596 14.22 -11.44 13.15
C TYR A 596 12.91 -10.74 12.80
N VAL A 597 12.70 -9.52 13.32
CA VAL A 597 11.51 -8.70 13.06
C VAL A 597 11.45 -8.29 11.58
N GLU A 598 12.55 -7.77 11.02
CA GLU A 598 12.68 -7.38 9.62
C GLU A 598 12.49 -8.57 8.68
N LYS A 599 13.14 -9.70 8.95
CA LYS A 599 13.07 -10.91 8.11
C LYS A 599 11.66 -11.50 8.02
N ASN A 600 10.89 -11.41 9.10
CA ASN A 600 9.55 -11.99 9.20
C ASN A 600 8.42 -10.96 9.01
N ASN A 601 8.75 -9.69 8.70
CA ASN A 601 7.79 -8.59 8.57
C ASN A 601 6.86 -8.46 9.79
N LEU A 602 7.43 -8.49 11.01
CA LEU A 602 6.65 -8.43 12.24
C LEU A 602 6.43 -6.97 12.67
N THR A 603 5.27 -6.68 13.26
CA THR A 603 4.92 -5.33 13.77
C THR A 603 5.46 -5.04 15.17
N ILE A 604 6.47 -5.80 15.60
CA ILE A 604 7.10 -5.69 16.93
C ILE A 604 7.90 -4.39 16.98
N ARG A 605 7.67 -3.59 18.02
CA ARG A 605 8.31 -2.28 18.20
C ARG A 605 9.25 -2.23 19.40
N ALA A 606 9.11 -3.18 20.33
CA ALA A 606 9.88 -3.19 21.56
C ALA A 606 10.12 -4.62 22.07
N TYR A 607 11.07 -4.75 22.97
CA TYR A 607 11.25 -5.93 23.82
C TYR A 607 11.45 -5.48 25.27
N GLN A 608 11.02 -6.31 26.21
CA GLN A 608 11.01 -5.95 27.62
C GLN A 608 11.52 -7.11 28.49
N ASP A 609 12.44 -6.78 29.40
CA ASP A 609 12.88 -7.69 30.45
C ASP A 609 11.99 -7.55 31.68
N HIS A 610 11.80 -8.64 32.44
CA HIS A 610 10.92 -8.64 33.60
C HIS A 610 11.33 -7.56 34.63
N GLY A 611 10.41 -6.63 34.90
CA GLY A 611 10.60 -5.53 35.86
C GLY A 611 11.47 -4.38 35.35
N ARG A 612 11.77 -4.31 34.05
CA ARG A 612 12.48 -3.19 33.40
C ARG A 612 11.58 -2.42 32.44
N GLU A 613 11.97 -1.20 32.08
CA GLU A 613 11.33 -0.48 30.99
C GLU A 613 11.52 -1.19 29.65
N SER A 614 10.57 -1.02 28.74
CA SER A 614 10.66 -1.59 27.38
C SER A 614 11.75 -0.89 26.56
N ALA A 615 12.60 -1.68 25.91
CA ALA A 615 13.59 -1.19 24.96
C ALA A 615 13.02 -1.21 23.54
N ALA A 616 13.27 -0.16 22.75
CA ALA A 616 12.86 -0.11 21.36
C ALA A 616 13.66 -1.12 20.51
N VAL A 617 12.99 -1.72 19.54
CA VAL A 617 13.67 -2.40 18.42
C VAL A 617 14.16 -1.29 17.49
N GLU A 618 15.48 -1.16 17.35
CA GLU A 618 16.08 -0.16 16.45
C GLU A 618 16.62 -0.85 15.19
N PRO A 619 16.50 -0.21 14.02
CA PRO A 619 16.95 -0.78 12.76
C PRO A 619 18.43 -1.18 12.76
N VAL A 620 18.72 -2.31 12.14
CA VAL A 620 20.07 -2.78 11.85
C VAL A 620 20.82 -1.68 11.11
N LYS A 621 22.05 -1.44 11.56
CA LYS A 621 22.97 -0.49 10.97
C LYS A 621 23.40 -0.95 9.58
N LYS A 622 23.45 0.01 8.66
CA LYS A 622 23.69 -0.21 7.23
C LYS A 622 24.79 0.74 6.76
N LEU A 623 25.65 0.24 5.88
CA LEU A 623 26.73 0.97 5.22
C LEU A 623 26.68 0.66 3.72
N ARG A 624 26.66 1.68 2.87
CA ARG A 624 26.85 1.51 1.42
C ARG A 624 28.31 1.74 1.08
N LEU A 625 28.94 0.76 0.41
CA LEU A 625 30.33 0.85 -0.01
C LEU A 625 30.54 0.13 -1.35
N ASN A 626 31.14 0.81 -2.33
CA ASN A 626 31.32 0.34 -3.71
C ASN A 626 30.02 -0.22 -4.30
N ASP A 627 28.94 0.57 -4.24
CA ASP A 627 27.57 0.25 -4.70
C ASP A 627 26.89 -0.92 -3.99
N LYS A 628 27.57 -1.60 -3.05
CA LYS A 628 27.03 -2.72 -2.27
C LYS A 628 26.52 -2.25 -0.91
N LEU A 629 25.37 -2.77 -0.50
CA LEU A 629 24.81 -2.54 0.82
C LEU A 629 25.36 -3.59 1.79
N TYR A 630 25.91 -3.13 2.90
CA TYR A 630 26.40 -3.96 3.98
C TYR A 630 25.54 -3.77 5.22
N LEU A 631 25.20 -4.87 5.89
CA LEU A 631 24.37 -4.94 7.08
C LEU A 631 25.21 -5.35 8.28
N ASP A 632 24.99 -4.71 9.43
CA ASP A 632 25.61 -5.15 10.68
C ASP A 632 25.14 -6.57 11.04
N THR A 633 26.09 -7.46 11.30
CA THR A 633 25.82 -8.85 11.67
C THR A 633 25.54 -9.04 13.16
N GLY A 634 25.78 -8.00 13.96
CA GLY A 634 25.81 -8.07 15.42
C GLY A 634 27.09 -8.68 15.98
N GLN A 635 28.02 -9.16 15.14
CA GLN A 635 29.28 -9.78 15.57
C GLN A 635 30.43 -8.78 15.60
N PHE A 636 31.40 -9.06 16.47
CA PHE A 636 32.60 -8.25 16.65
C PHE A 636 33.87 -9.03 16.26
N SER A 637 34.94 -8.31 15.93
CA SER A 637 36.28 -8.86 15.83
C SER A 637 37.11 -8.46 17.06
N TYR A 638 37.50 -9.45 17.85
CA TYR A 638 38.31 -9.29 19.07
C TYR A 638 39.82 -9.44 18.82
N LEU A 639 40.24 -9.60 17.56
CA LEU A 639 41.65 -9.76 17.23
C LEU A 639 42.41 -8.44 17.32
N TYR A 640 43.52 -8.46 18.06
CA TYR A 640 44.49 -7.36 18.14
C TYR A 640 45.35 -7.32 16.87
N GLY A 641 44.77 -6.82 15.78
CA GLY A 641 45.47 -6.50 14.54
C GLY A 641 45.54 -5.00 14.30
N CYS A 642 46.75 -4.48 14.08
CA CYS A 642 47.04 -3.13 13.59
C CYS A 642 47.08 -3.17 12.05
N GLY A 643 45.90 -3.20 11.43
CA GLY A 643 45.77 -2.97 9.98
C GLY A 643 45.54 -1.49 9.72
N THR A 644 46.09 -0.97 8.62
CA THR A 644 45.70 0.35 8.09
C THR A 644 44.23 0.29 7.67
N MET A 645 43.44 1.30 8.03
CA MET A 645 42.05 1.41 7.57
C MET A 645 42.03 1.66 6.06
N ASP A 646 41.25 0.88 5.32
CA ASP A 646 41.21 0.94 3.85
C ASP A 646 40.20 1.98 3.34
N PHE A 647 39.21 2.31 4.17
CA PHE A 647 38.17 3.29 3.84
C PHE A 647 37.66 4.02 5.09
N SER A 648 37.06 5.19 4.86
CA SER A 648 36.21 5.90 5.81
C SER A 648 34.86 6.22 5.18
N ALA A 649 33.83 6.29 6.01
CA ALA A 649 32.48 6.68 5.64
C ALA A 649 31.95 7.65 6.71
N GLY A 650 31.41 8.78 6.28
CA GLY A 650 30.94 9.82 7.21
C GLY A 650 29.71 10.59 6.74
N MET A 651 29.11 10.15 5.63
CA MET A 651 27.83 10.71 5.21
C MET A 651 26.72 9.95 5.93
N ALA A 652 26.27 10.45 7.07
CA ALA A 652 25.17 9.84 7.81
C ALA A 652 23.81 10.22 7.20
N VAL A 653 22.96 9.22 6.98
CA VAL A 653 21.50 9.37 6.80
C VAL A 653 20.79 9.09 8.12
N ALA A 654 19.47 9.34 8.17
CA ALA A 654 18.70 8.99 9.35
C ALA A 654 18.74 7.48 9.63
N ALA A 655 18.63 7.08 10.90
CA ALA A 655 18.77 5.68 11.34
C ALA A 655 17.81 4.70 10.63
N ASN A 656 16.64 5.18 10.22
CA ASN A 656 15.63 4.42 9.49
C ASN A 656 15.78 4.47 7.95
N GLN A 657 16.77 5.18 7.41
CA GLN A 657 17.01 5.29 5.97
C GLN A 657 18.07 4.28 5.50
N ILE A 658 17.90 3.79 4.27
CA ILE A 658 18.90 2.96 3.61
C ILE A 658 19.96 3.89 3.01
N PRO A 659 21.25 3.68 3.27
CA PRO A 659 22.30 4.43 2.58
C PRO A 659 22.29 4.15 1.07
N MET A 660 22.11 5.21 0.28
CA MET A 660 21.95 5.17 -1.18
C MET A 660 23.24 5.52 -1.93
N ARG A 661 24.11 6.34 -1.34
CA ARG A 661 25.38 6.77 -1.95
C ARG A 661 26.55 5.99 -1.38
N ASP A 662 27.61 5.84 -2.17
CA ASP A 662 28.86 5.27 -1.68
C ASP A 662 29.38 6.01 -0.44
N ARG A 663 29.90 5.26 0.54
CA ARG A 663 30.39 5.74 1.84
C ARG A 663 29.34 6.43 2.72
N GLN A 664 28.07 6.08 2.53
CA GLN A 664 26.96 6.55 3.36
C GLN A 664 26.59 5.51 4.43
N THR A 665 26.26 5.95 5.64
CA THR A 665 25.85 5.11 6.78
C THR A 665 24.52 5.60 7.37
N ASN A 666 23.80 4.78 8.13
CA ASN A 666 22.62 5.22 8.89
C ASN A 666 22.89 5.38 10.40
N PHE A 667 24.15 5.36 10.84
CA PHE A 667 24.48 5.35 12.28
C PHE A 667 25.56 6.35 12.67
N GLY A 668 26.32 6.90 11.72
CA GLY A 668 27.38 7.88 11.98
C GLY A 668 28.68 7.56 11.26
N ASP A 669 29.69 8.37 11.56
CA ASP A 669 31.03 8.23 10.99
C ASP A 669 31.66 6.90 11.40
N CYS A 670 32.31 6.26 10.44
CA CYS A 670 33.04 5.02 10.66
C CYS A 670 34.24 4.91 9.74
N GLU A 671 35.15 4.02 10.12
CA GLU A 671 36.27 3.61 9.29
C GLU A 671 36.16 2.10 9.08
N GLY A 672 36.75 1.55 8.02
CA GLY A 672 36.75 0.09 7.87
C GLY A 672 37.86 -0.48 7.01
N GLN A 673 37.84 -1.81 6.94
CA GLN A 673 38.79 -2.64 6.21
C GLN A 673 38.03 -3.69 5.40
N TRP A 674 38.57 -4.05 4.23
CA TRP A 674 37.99 -5.11 3.41
C TRP A 674 38.23 -6.48 4.06
N GLY A 675 37.19 -7.31 4.12
CA GLY A 675 37.28 -8.67 4.63
C GLY A 675 37.40 -9.71 3.51
N LEU A 676 37.43 -10.99 3.89
CA LEU A 676 37.39 -12.11 2.96
C LEU A 676 35.94 -12.37 2.51
N GLY A 677 35.71 -12.44 1.20
CA GLY A 677 34.40 -12.77 0.62
C GLY A 677 33.43 -11.59 0.64
N ASN A 678 32.27 -11.78 1.25
CA ASN A 678 31.15 -10.82 1.27
C ASN A 678 31.08 -10.01 2.57
N ARG A 679 32.17 -9.93 3.35
CA ARG A 679 32.20 -9.24 4.64
C ARG A 679 33.24 -8.15 4.69
N ILE A 680 32.98 -7.15 5.51
CA ILE A 680 33.89 -6.05 5.82
C ILE A 680 33.94 -5.84 7.33
N LEU A 681 35.05 -5.27 7.79
CA LEU A 681 35.22 -4.87 9.17
C LEU A 681 35.00 -3.37 9.27
N VAL A 682 34.06 -2.93 10.12
CA VAL A 682 33.69 -1.53 10.30
C VAL A 682 33.95 -1.14 11.75
N VAL A 683 34.68 -0.05 11.95
CA VAL A 683 35.01 0.52 13.26
C VAL A 683 34.12 1.72 13.52
N TYR A 684 33.29 1.61 14.55
CA TYR A 684 32.50 2.70 15.10
C TYR A 684 32.28 2.43 16.59
N ASP A 685 31.96 3.48 17.37
CA ASP A 685 31.82 3.41 18.84
C ASP A 685 33.00 2.71 19.55
N GLY A 686 34.21 2.83 18.97
CA GLY A 686 35.43 2.23 19.50
C GLY A 686 35.54 0.71 19.36
N LYS A 687 34.62 0.04 18.65
CA LYS A 687 34.60 -1.42 18.45
C LYS A 687 34.70 -1.79 16.98
N LYS A 688 35.22 -2.98 16.70
CA LYS A 688 35.35 -3.54 15.34
C LYS A 688 34.16 -4.45 15.04
N HIS A 689 33.16 -3.92 14.37
CA HIS A 689 31.94 -4.60 13.96
C HIS A 689 32.11 -5.33 12.64
N ILE A 690 31.49 -6.49 12.50
CA ILE A 690 31.49 -7.26 11.26
C ILE A 690 30.21 -6.94 10.49
N PHE A 691 30.36 -6.48 9.26
CA PHE A 691 29.24 -6.28 8.35
C PHE A 691 29.31 -7.30 7.21
N GLU A 692 28.15 -7.63 6.65
CA GLU A 692 28.03 -8.53 5.50
C GLU A 692 27.21 -7.90 4.39
N GLU A 693 27.53 -8.23 3.14
CA GLU A 693 26.79 -7.81 1.96
C GLU A 693 25.35 -8.34 2.04
N ALA A 694 24.37 -7.44 1.86
CA ALA A 694 22.96 -7.78 1.79
C ALA A 694 22.69 -8.71 0.59
N LYS A 695 21.87 -9.75 0.78
CA LYS A 695 21.50 -10.73 -0.25
C LYS A 695 20.38 -10.28 -1.16
#